data_AF-A0A3A0FYP5-F1
#
_entry.id   AF-A0A3A0FYP5-F1
#
_cell.length_a   1.000
_cell.length_b   1.000
_cell.length_c   1.000
_cell.angle_alpha   90.00
_cell.angle_beta   90.00
_cell.angle_gamma   90.00
#
_symmetry.space_group_name_H-M   'P 1'
#
loop_
_entity.id
_entity.type
_entity.pdbx_description
1 polymer ?
#
loop_
_entity_poly.entity_id
_entity_poly.type
_entity_poly.pdbx_seq_one_letter_code
_entity_poly.pdbx_strand_id
1 'polypeptide(L)'
;MLAAGVDVASAARARSHEAVGFQLFESPQVDPIALNEAGTRLYVANTTSNNVSVTNTLNHLPLATLEVGVDPVTLAVRPGANELWVSNHVSDTVSIVDIAPGSPTENRVIDTIQSLDAQGATRFDEPSGIAFTEDGAKAFVALSSTNRIAVIDAATREITGSLNVRAQEPRAIAVRNGLLYVTAFESGNRTELSICGEAGDTNATTACTLSLSDLVTFAQNPNIPGRNKHIQVDPDVPDRDLFVFDAATGTEIAAVNGIGTLLYGIAVSGAGRAFVTQTDARNAVNGAHGATLAALGNRMFLNRVAAVTCTAGGCGSVQQRDLEPASPTDATALATPYAAKLSADDATLFVTAAGSSRLVALNAASLATLGVLDLGSVANGDFGQQIPRGVVLRSAPGGAAQTAYVLNSLENTVSVVDVASPSAMSEVLQFQVGNDPTPEPVRRGRIAFHNAFASSKGTFSCGSCHPDADTDELLWRIGGRCFLGGCGSGDNPRTTMPVRGLKNTLPLHWDGTLGDPFGGGNGAVGVNGSGGTDCSLGGADGDHDCFLDLANASLSGVMCDQGGSCPSGGNKLSAQERDDLASFLAAVSYPPPRSRRIDDALSNASSEVAVPNPDGSPSARLANAHDGFSRFFVNNQNNPPLTDPDTCADSTAGCHALPLGTVTNSSTLNGFEAPTMRGLTDRVVQFSLGPTSAVEIQVQANSQTTLTIPGLPALPVGPIALELRYSPTQGYREITTFGVTFLLFNLVYGTPPHDIWQMIEEASTGYSGAIARQVALNLRTTSGAALAETETLLAALELADGRGLVNLRGTGVRNAAPITLSYRPDGMYKNDGQTVVLSRAQLLAEAQAGTTLLTMTGALRSGQQVPGTGVPQPLLAVGTGTGVTGDPPLRTLTAGGGDPAPMTFTGTDVRSDAIVFLDGAPLAGATLACSAGVNGEFCTNGNVAVDLPSTPSAGLHLLQVLNPTGPISNEMPVCVGTQTQCR
;
A
#
# COMPACT_ATOMS: atom_id res chain seq x y z
N MET A 1 33.39 -42.87 -4.61
CA MET A 1 32.66 -43.21 -5.86
C MET A 1 31.35 -43.85 -5.40
N LEU A 2 30.17 -43.31 -5.66
CA LEU A 2 29.79 -42.33 -6.70
C LEU A 2 29.56 -40.91 -6.15
N ALA A 3 29.66 -39.92 -7.03
CA ALA A 3 29.24 -38.55 -6.74
C ALA A 3 27.74 -38.40 -7.09
N ALA A 4 26.95 -37.85 -6.18
CA ALA A 4 25.62 -37.35 -6.47
C ALA A 4 25.73 -35.84 -6.71
N GLY A 5 26.05 -35.45 -7.94
CA GLY A 5 25.86 -34.07 -8.36
C GLY A 5 24.37 -33.79 -8.43
N VAL A 6 23.90 -32.79 -7.68
CA VAL A 6 22.53 -32.28 -7.85
C VAL A 6 22.49 -31.50 -9.15
N ASP A 7 21.98 -32.15 -10.19
CA ASP A 7 21.78 -31.53 -11.50
C ASP A 7 20.69 -30.46 -11.37
N VAL A 8 20.98 -29.21 -11.70
CA VAL A 8 20.05 -28.07 -11.61
C VAL A 8 18.81 -28.31 -12.48
N ALA A 9 18.92 -29.17 -13.51
CA ALA A 9 17.78 -29.62 -14.31
C ALA A 9 16.78 -30.54 -13.57
N SER A 10 17.12 -31.05 -12.38
CA SER A 10 16.27 -31.97 -11.61
C SER A 10 15.15 -31.28 -10.83
N ALA A 11 15.38 -30.07 -10.31
CA ALA A 11 14.33 -29.22 -9.72
C ALA A 11 13.25 -28.80 -10.73
N ALA A 12 13.57 -28.82 -12.03
CA ALA A 12 12.62 -28.52 -13.12
C ALA A 12 11.73 -29.72 -13.51
N ARG A 13 12.03 -30.96 -13.08
CA ARG A 13 11.45 -32.18 -13.67
C ARG A 13 10.11 -32.67 -13.10
N ALA A 14 9.52 -31.94 -12.15
CA ALA A 14 8.17 -32.24 -11.65
C ALA A 14 7.36 -30.98 -11.29
N ARG A 15 7.35 -29.94 -12.14
CA ARG A 15 6.38 -28.82 -12.03
C ARG A 15 4.95 -29.28 -12.41
N SER A 16 4.39 -30.24 -11.67
CA SER A 16 2.94 -30.46 -11.62
C SER A 16 2.29 -29.24 -10.99
N HIS A 17 1.32 -28.63 -11.69
CA HIS A 17 0.43 -27.55 -11.24
C HIS A 17 0.74 -27.00 -9.84
N GLU A 18 1.71 -26.07 -9.72
CA GLU A 18 1.76 -25.25 -8.51
C GLU A 18 0.43 -24.51 -8.43
N ALA A 19 -0.22 -24.61 -7.26
CA ALA A 19 -1.35 -23.75 -6.95
C ALA A 19 -0.91 -22.28 -7.03
N VAL A 20 -1.87 -21.38 -7.23
CA VAL A 20 -1.58 -19.95 -7.10
C VAL A 20 -1.29 -19.66 -5.63
N GLY A 21 -0.14 -19.05 -5.35
CA GLY A 21 0.19 -18.54 -4.02
C GLY A 21 -0.79 -17.46 -3.58
N PHE A 22 -0.96 -17.31 -2.27
CA PHE A 22 -1.80 -16.26 -1.70
C PHE A 22 -0.97 -15.41 -0.75
N GLN A 23 -1.02 -14.10 -0.96
CA GLN A 23 -0.43 -13.10 -0.09
C GLN A 23 -1.51 -12.07 0.27
N LEU A 24 -1.51 -11.63 1.53
CA LEU A 24 -2.36 -10.56 2.01
C LEU A 24 -1.65 -9.21 1.86
N PHE A 25 -2.20 -8.33 1.02
CA PHE A 25 -1.70 -6.96 0.76
C PHE A 25 -2.60 -5.84 1.30
N GLU A 26 -3.82 -6.18 1.74
CA GLU A 26 -4.83 -5.22 2.23
C GLU A 26 -5.27 -4.16 1.22
N SER A 27 -5.37 -4.51 -0.07
CA SER A 27 -5.80 -3.58 -1.13
C SER A 27 -7.17 -2.91 -0.85
N PRO A 28 -7.29 -1.58 -1.07
CA PRO A 28 -8.45 -0.79 -0.66
C PRO A 28 -9.67 -1.01 -1.57
N GLN A 29 -10.75 -1.55 -1.01
CA GLN A 29 -12.02 -1.69 -1.74
C GLN A 29 -12.72 -0.33 -1.91
N VAL A 30 -13.34 -0.09 -3.08
CA VAL A 30 -14.03 1.20 -3.35
C VAL A 30 -15.50 0.97 -3.67
N ASP A 31 -15.79 0.31 -4.79
CA ASP A 31 -17.13 -0.17 -5.15
C ASP A 31 -17.06 -1.69 -5.44
N PRO A 32 -16.87 -2.54 -4.40
CA PRO A 32 -16.55 -3.97 -4.57
C PRO A 32 -17.75 -4.85 -4.92
N ILE A 33 -18.94 -4.28 -5.13
CA ILE A 33 -20.19 -4.98 -5.37
C ILE A 33 -21.01 -4.25 -6.43
N ALA A 34 -21.53 -4.97 -7.42
CA ALA A 34 -22.27 -4.41 -8.55
C ALA A 34 -23.50 -5.25 -8.94
N LEU A 35 -24.48 -4.61 -9.57
CA LEU A 35 -25.61 -5.27 -10.24
C LEU A 35 -25.49 -5.11 -11.75
N ASN A 36 -25.93 -6.09 -12.54
CA ASN A 36 -26.20 -5.83 -13.96
C ASN A 36 -27.39 -4.86 -14.11
N GLU A 37 -27.53 -4.24 -15.28
CA GLU A 37 -28.60 -3.25 -15.56
C GLU A 37 -30.02 -3.78 -15.28
N ALA A 38 -30.24 -5.08 -15.48
CA ALA A 38 -31.52 -5.73 -15.21
C ALA A 38 -31.76 -6.05 -13.72
N GLY A 39 -30.76 -5.88 -12.84
CA GLY A 39 -30.82 -6.23 -11.42
C GLY A 39 -31.02 -7.72 -11.14
N THR A 40 -30.71 -8.59 -12.11
CA THR A 40 -30.90 -10.06 -12.05
C THR A 40 -29.64 -10.82 -11.62
N ARG A 41 -28.47 -10.17 -11.71
CA ARG A 41 -27.17 -10.71 -11.33
C ARG A 41 -26.44 -9.73 -10.43
N LEU A 42 -25.92 -10.25 -9.32
CA LEU A 42 -25.03 -9.56 -8.40
C LEU A 42 -23.60 -10.03 -8.65
N TYR A 43 -22.66 -9.11 -8.65
CA TYR A 43 -21.23 -9.33 -8.80
C TYR A 43 -20.53 -8.86 -7.51
N VAL A 44 -19.61 -9.65 -6.99
CA VAL A 44 -18.82 -9.33 -5.78
C VAL A 44 -17.34 -9.60 -6.04
N ALA A 45 -16.50 -8.60 -5.81
CA ALA A 45 -15.05 -8.72 -5.87
C ALA A 45 -14.55 -9.45 -4.61
N ASN A 46 -13.93 -10.62 -4.81
CA ASN A 46 -13.30 -11.38 -3.73
C ASN A 46 -11.80 -11.08 -3.76
N THR A 47 -11.41 -9.95 -3.14
CA THR A 47 -10.04 -9.42 -3.21
C THR A 47 -8.99 -10.48 -2.90
N THR A 48 -9.10 -11.20 -1.77
CA THR A 48 -8.11 -12.21 -1.36
C THR A 48 -8.07 -13.47 -2.23
N SER A 49 -9.10 -13.74 -3.05
CA SER A 49 -9.10 -14.91 -3.96
C SER A 49 -9.01 -14.56 -5.44
N ASN A 50 -8.70 -13.31 -5.79
CA ASN A 50 -8.37 -12.88 -7.16
C ASN A 50 -9.47 -13.21 -8.20
N ASN A 51 -10.73 -13.19 -7.76
CA ASN A 51 -11.88 -13.53 -8.59
C ASN A 51 -13.12 -12.68 -8.24
N VAL A 52 -14.13 -12.75 -9.11
CA VAL A 52 -15.44 -12.13 -8.88
C VAL A 52 -16.53 -13.22 -8.80
N SER A 53 -17.32 -13.23 -7.73
CA SER A 53 -18.49 -14.10 -7.62
C SER A 53 -19.69 -13.50 -8.36
N VAL A 54 -20.44 -14.33 -9.07
CA VAL A 54 -21.71 -13.97 -9.71
C VAL A 54 -22.85 -14.75 -9.06
N THR A 55 -23.86 -14.05 -8.53
CA THR A 55 -25.02 -14.64 -7.85
C THR A 55 -26.33 -14.17 -8.49
N ASN A 56 -27.31 -15.07 -8.57
CA ASN A 56 -28.66 -14.75 -8.99
C ASN A 56 -29.42 -13.97 -7.91
N THR A 57 -29.99 -12.80 -8.23
CA THR A 57 -30.63 -11.93 -7.21
C THR A 57 -32.02 -12.38 -6.76
N LEU A 58 -32.66 -13.30 -7.48
CA LEU A 58 -34.01 -13.82 -7.20
C LEU A 58 -34.02 -14.99 -6.22
N ASN A 59 -32.99 -15.85 -6.27
CA ASN A 59 -32.90 -17.05 -5.42
C ASN A 59 -31.58 -17.15 -4.63
N HIS A 60 -30.68 -16.17 -4.76
CA HIS A 60 -29.40 -16.07 -4.07
C HIS A 60 -28.44 -17.25 -4.31
N LEU A 61 -28.64 -18.02 -5.38
CA LEU A 61 -27.75 -19.11 -5.77
C LEU A 61 -26.57 -18.59 -6.62
N PRO A 62 -25.36 -19.15 -6.44
CA PRO A 62 -24.22 -18.83 -7.28
C PRO A 62 -24.45 -19.25 -8.73
N LEU A 63 -23.97 -18.43 -9.67
CA LEU A 63 -24.05 -18.63 -11.11
C LEU A 63 -22.69 -18.90 -11.75
N ALA A 64 -21.65 -18.16 -11.32
CA ALA A 64 -20.30 -18.28 -11.85
C ALA A 64 -19.25 -17.70 -10.87
N THR A 65 -18.00 -18.07 -11.10
CA THR A 65 -16.81 -17.39 -10.56
C THR A 65 -15.98 -16.91 -11.75
N LEU A 66 -15.57 -15.65 -11.73
CA LEU A 66 -14.82 -14.98 -12.80
C LEU A 66 -13.37 -14.84 -12.37
N GLU A 67 -12.45 -15.54 -13.03
CA GLU A 67 -11.01 -15.33 -12.87
C GLU A 67 -10.65 -13.95 -13.44
N VAL A 68 -10.04 -13.06 -12.64
CA VAL A 68 -9.62 -11.71 -13.05
C VAL A 68 -8.14 -11.50 -12.71
N GLY A 69 -7.69 -10.26 -12.42
CA GLY A 69 -6.36 -10.02 -11.86
C GLY A 69 -6.29 -10.23 -10.35
N VAL A 70 -5.13 -9.92 -9.79
CA VAL A 70 -4.85 -10.00 -8.35
C VAL A 70 -5.44 -8.79 -7.63
N ASP A 71 -6.01 -9.04 -6.45
CA ASP A 71 -6.67 -8.07 -5.59
C ASP A 71 -7.71 -7.19 -6.33
N PRO A 72 -8.83 -7.76 -6.82
CA PRO A 72 -9.93 -6.98 -7.35
C PRO A 72 -10.59 -6.11 -6.26
N VAL A 73 -10.76 -4.81 -6.53
CA VAL A 73 -11.24 -3.79 -5.56
C VAL A 73 -12.49 -3.03 -5.98
N THR A 74 -12.77 -2.94 -7.29
CA THR A 74 -13.90 -2.18 -7.86
C THR A 74 -14.57 -2.94 -8.98
N LEU A 75 -15.91 -2.87 -9.03
CA LEU A 75 -16.76 -3.44 -10.06
C LEU A 75 -17.63 -2.36 -10.69
N ALA A 76 -17.46 -2.10 -11.99
CA ALA A 76 -18.29 -1.16 -12.72
C ALA A 76 -18.91 -1.80 -13.97
N VAL A 77 -20.24 -1.82 -14.05
CA VAL A 77 -20.95 -2.26 -15.26
C VAL A 77 -21.01 -1.10 -16.25
N ARG A 78 -20.53 -1.34 -17.48
CA ARG A 78 -20.56 -0.35 -18.55
C ARG A 78 -21.99 -0.18 -19.10
N PRO A 79 -22.54 1.05 -19.14
CA PRO A 79 -23.87 1.32 -19.68
C PRO A 79 -24.07 0.75 -21.10
N GLY A 80 -25.15 0.01 -21.30
CA GLY A 80 -25.60 -0.52 -22.59
C GLY A 80 -24.72 -1.60 -23.25
N ALA A 81 -23.55 -1.92 -22.69
CA ALA A 81 -22.54 -2.75 -23.37
C ALA A 81 -22.52 -4.23 -22.94
N ASN A 82 -23.14 -4.57 -21.81
CA ASN A 82 -22.96 -5.87 -21.14
C ASN A 82 -21.48 -6.22 -20.86
N GLU A 83 -20.68 -5.21 -20.49
CA GLU A 83 -19.33 -5.41 -19.97
C GLU A 83 -19.29 -5.09 -18.48
N LEU A 84 -18.64 -5.94 -17.68
CA LEU A 84 -18.22 -5.65 -16.32
C LEU A 84 -16.71 -5.34 -16.34
N TRP A 85 -16.35 -4.13 -15.91
CA TRP A 85 -14.96 -3.72 -15.76
C TRP A 85 -14.55 -3.89 -14.29
N VAL A 86 -13.37 -4.45 -14.06
CA VAL A 86 -12.85 -4.83 -12.73
C VAL A 86 -11.46 -4.26 -12.52
N SER A 87 -11.29 -3.34 -11.56
CA SER A 87 -9.95 -2.86 -11.18
C SER A 87 -9.26 -3.93 -10.34
N ASN A 88 -8.07 -4.35 -10.77
CA ASN A 88 -7.22 -5.32 -10.09
C ASN A 88 -6.01 -4.58 -9.51
N HIS A 89 -6.06 -4.28 -8.21
CA HIS A 89 -5.18 -3.30 -7.57
C HIS A 89 -3.70 -3.67 -7.69
N VAL A 90 -3.35 -4.93 -7.40
CA VAL A 90 -1.95 -5.40 -7.41
C VAL A 90 -1.49 -5.81 -8.81
N SER A 91 -2.41 -6.08 -9.73
CA SER A 91 -2.10 -6.41 -11.13
C SER A 91 -1.72 -5.21 -11.98
N ASP A 92 -2.06 -3.99 -11.55
CA ASP A 92 -1.98 -2.75 -12.33
C ASP A 92 -2.77 -2.82 -13.63
N THR A 93 -3.94 -3.46 -13.56
CA THR A 93 -4.83 -3.67 -14.70
C THR A 93 -6.31 -3.43 -14.39
N VAL A 94 -7.10 -3.16 -15.45
CA VAL A 94 -8.55 -3.39 -15.45
C VAL A 94 -8.87 -4.59 -16.32
N SER A 95 -9.54 -5.61 -15.76
CA SER A 95 -10.11 -6.72 -16.53
C SER A 95 -11.47 -6.34 -17.11
N ILE A 96 -11.68 -6.66 -18.40
CA ILE A 96 -12.95 -6.45 -19.10
C ILE A 96 -13.65 -7.79 -19.25
N VAL A 97 -14.79 -7.97 -18.58
CA VAL A 97 -15.56 -9.22 -18.57
C VAL A 97 -16.83 -9.09 -19.40
N ASP A 98 -17.06 -10.04 -20.31
CA ASP A 98 -18.33 -10.20 -21.01
C ASP A 98 -19.39 -10.77 -20.04
N ILE A 99 -20.46 -10.02 -19.82
CA ILE A 99 -21.60 -10.44 -18.98
C ILE A 99 -22.91 -10.61 -19.79
N ALA A 100 -22.83 -10.63 -21.12
CA ALA A 100 -23.98 -10.78 -22.01
C ALA A 100 -24.56 -12.22 -21.93
N PRO A 101 -25.83 -12.40 -21.50
CA PRO A 101 -26.41 -13.74 -21.38
C PRO A 101 -26.47 -14.49 -22.71
N GLY A 102 -25.91 -15.70 -22.75
CA GLY A 102 -25.84 -16.56 -23.94
C GLY A 102 -24.70 -16.22 -24.91
N SER A 103 -23.80 -15.30 -24.55
CA SER A 103 -22.58 -15.05 -25.33
C SER A 103 -21.62 -16.25 -25.28
N PRO A 104 -20.89 -16.59 -26.37
CA PRO A 104 -19.83 -17.61 -26.33
C PRO A 104 -18.70 -17.31 -25.34
N THR A 105 -18.55 -16.04 -24.93
CA THR A 105 -17.58 -15.56 -23.95
C THR A 105 -18.23 -15.11 -22.63
N GLU A 106 -19.50 -15.42 -22.40
CA GLU A 106 -20.20 -15.06 -21.16
C GLU A 106 -19.41 -15.51 -19.93
N ASN A 107 -19.27 -14.60 -18.96
CA ASN A 107 -18.51 -14.78 -17.73
C ASN A 107 -17.00 -15.06 -17.97
N ARG A 108 -16.40 -14.40 -18.98
CA ARG A 108 -14.96 -14.46 -19.28
C ARG A 108 -14.35 -13.07 -19.44
N VAL A 109 -13.10 -12.92 -19.01
CA VAL A 109 -12.26 -11.77 -19.38
C VAL A 109 -12.01 -11.83 -20.89
N ILE A 110 -12.50 -10.81 -21.60
CA ILE A 110 -12.35 -10.62 -23.05
C ILE A 110 -11.20 -9.67 -23.39
N ASP A 111 -10.75 -8.86 -22.43
CA ASP A 111 -9.59 -7.96 -22.58
C ASP A 111 -9.01 -7.53 -21.23
N THR A 112 -7.83 -6.92 -21.30
CA THR A 112 -7.18 -6.28 -20.15
C THR A 112 -6.63 -4.92 -20.56
N ILE A 113 -6.86 -3.90 -19.73
CA ILE A 113 -6.29 -2.57 -19.88
C ILE A 113 -5.16 -2.42 -18.86
N GLN A 114 -3.99 -1.98 -19.34
CA GLN A 114 -2.80 -1.67 -18.56
C GLN A 114 -1.94 -0.69 -19.37
N SER A 115 -0.85 -0.18 -18.79
CA SER A 115 0.13 0.64 -19.53
C SER A 115 1.51 0.49 -18.91
N LEU A 116 2.54 0.33 -19.73
CA LEU A 116 3.94 0.28 -19.31
C LEU A 116 4.76 1.44 -19.90
N ASP A 117 5.95 1.66 -19.37
CA ASP A 117 6.98 2.44 -20.03
C ASP A 117 7.83 1.62 -21.02
N ALA A 118 8.82 2.28 -21.66
CA ALA A 118 9.68 1.65 -22.65
C ALA A 118 10.69 0.66 -22.04
N GLN A 119 10.79 0.62 -20.71
CA GLN A 119 11.66 -0.22 -19.91
C GLN A 119 10.89 -1.43 -19.33
N GLY A 120 9.56 -1.39 -19.34
CA GLY A 120 8.68 -2.44 -18.84
C GLY A 120 8.29 -2.27 -17.36
N ALA A 121 8.32 -1.06 -16.81
CA ALA A 121 7.71 -0.72 -15.53
C ALA A 121 6.27 -0.20 -15.73
N THR A 122 5.41 -0.26 -14.71
CA THR A 122 3.99 0.15 -14.87
C THR A 122 3.80 1.67 -14.89
N ARG A 123 2.80 2.10 -15.66
CA ARG A 123 2.24 3.47 -15.67
C ARG A 123 0.77 3.49 -15.25
N PHE A 124 0.23 2.33 -14.89
CA PHE A 124 -1.18 2.09 -14.57
C PHE A 124 -1.31 1.52 -13.14
N ASP A 125 -0.38 1.96 -12.27
CA ASP A 125 -0.18 1.47 -10.91
C ASP A 125 -1.40 1.71 -10.01
N GLU A 126 -1.77 0.68 -9.24
CA GLU A 126 -2.81 0.70 -8.21
C GLU A 126 -4.17 1.27 -8.68
N PRO A 127 -4.80 0.67 -9.71
CA PRO A 127 -6.10 1.09 -10.21
C PRO A 127 -7.19 0.82 -9.16
N SER A 128 -7.98 1.84 -8.85
CA SER A 128 -9.00 1.79 -7.80
C SER A 128 -10.41 2.05 -8.37
N GLY A 129 -10.96 3.26 -8.28
CA GLY A 129 -12.30 3.57 -8.77
C GLY A 129 -12.45 3.54 -10.30
N ILE A 130 -13.63 3.12 -10.79
CA ILE A 130 -14.01 3.17 -12.22
C ILE A 130 -15.34 3.93 -12.37
N ALA A 131 -15.43 4.86 -13.31
CA ALA A 131 -16.69 5.50 -13.69
C ALA A 131 -16.82 5.68 -15.21
N PHE A 132 -18.04 5.56 -15.73
CA PHE A 132 -18.36 5.74 -17.16
C PHE A 132 -19.18 7.01 -17.39
N THR A 133 -19.03 7.62 -18.57
CA THR A 133 -20.04 8.54 -19.09
C THR A 133 -21.39 7.83 -19.24
N GLU A 134 -22.50 8.59 -19.18
CA GLU A 134 -23.87 8.04 -19.16
C GLU A 134 -24.22 7.26 -20.44
N ASP A 135 -23.51 7.51 -21.54
CA ASP A 135 -23.60 6.80 -22.82
C ASP A 135 -22.68 5.56 -22.92
N GLY A 136 -21.86 5.29 -21.90
CA GLY A 136 -20.88 4.21 -21.88
C GLY A 136 -19.74 4.37 -22.90
N ALA A 137 -19.54 5.55 -23.49
CA ALA A 137 -18.52 5.78 -24.52
C ALA A 137 -17.11 6.00 -23.95
N LYS A 138 -17.00 6.70 -22.81
CA LYS A 138 -15.74 7.01 -22.15
C LYS A 138 -15.72 6.44 -20.73
N ALA A 139 -14.57 5.91 -20.32
CA ALA A 139 -14.31 5.46 -18.97
C ALA A 139 -13.21 6.30 -18.31
N PHE A 140 -13.29 6.39 -16.99
CA PHE A 140 -12.30 6.97 -16.10
C PHE A 140 -11.88 5.90 -15.11
N VAL A 141 -10.57 5.77 -14.87
CA VAL A 141 -10.01 4.86 -13.87
C VAL A 141 -9.07 5.65 -12.98
N ALA A 142 -9.28 5.64 -11.68
CA ALA A 142 -8.38 6.27 -10.73
C ALA A 142 -7.13 5.39 -10.53
N LEU A 143 -5.95 6.00 -10.54
CA LEU A 143 -4.64 5.38 -10.34
C LEU A 143 -4.05 5.99 -9.07
N SER A 144 -4.10 5.21 -8.00
CA SER A 144 -4.03 5.72 -6.62
C SER A 144 -2.65 6.29 -6.30
N SER A 145 -1.60 5.47 -6.40
CA SER A 145 -0.20 5.84 -6.13
C SER A 145 0.34 6.95 -7.03
N THR A 146 -0.20 7.12 -8.24
CA THR A 146 0.29 8.10 -9.23
C THR A 146 -0.50 9.41 -9.24
N ASN A 147 -1.48 9.56 -8.34
CA ASN A 147 -2.36 10.74 -8.19
C ASN A 147 -3.03 11.16 -9.52
N ARG A 148 -3.58 10.18 -10.24
CA ARG A 148 -4.08 10.37 -11.62
C ARG A 148 -5.41 9.68 -11.89
N ILE A 149 -6.10 10.19 -12.91
CA ILE A 149 -7.23 9.50 -13.55
C ILE A 149 -6.81 9.15 -14.98
N ALA A 150 -6.79 7.87 -15.35
CA ALA A 150 -6.68 7.45 -16.75
C ALA A 150 -8.00 7.72 -17.49
N VAL A 151 -7.91 8.26 -18.71
CA VAL A 151 -9.06 8.55 -19.57
C VAL A 151 -9.06 7.56 -20.73
N ILE A 152 -10.09 6.73 -20.83
CA ILE A 152 -10.14 5.57 -21.71
C ILE A 152 -11.31 5.70 -22.69
N ASP A 153 -11.06 5.45 -23.97
CA ASP A 153 -12.15 5.16 -24.92
C ASP A 153 -12.66 3.75 -24.64
N ALA A 154 -13.91 3.63 -24.21
CA ALA A 154 -14.42 2.35 -23.76
C ALA A 154 -14.71 1.38 -24.92
N ALA A 155 -14.84 1.86 -26.17
CA ALA A 155 -15.05 1.01 -27.33
C ALA A 155 -13.73 0.42 -27.87
N THR A 156 -12.65 1.21 -27.95
CA THR A 156 -11.33 0.72 -28.38
C THR A 156 -10.51 0.10 -27.24
N ARG A 157 -10.84 0.44 -25.99
CA ARG A 157 -10.12 0.09 -24.75
C ARG A 157 -8.72 0.70 -24.69
N GLU A 158 -8.51 1.82 -25.40
CA GLU A 158 -7.25 2.54 -25.44
C GLU A 158 -7.25 3.67 -24.40
N ILE A 159 -6.11 3.85 -23.73
CA ILE A 159 -5.87 5.00 -22.85
C ILE A 159 -5.59 6.21 -23.74
N THR A 160 -6.54 7.14 -23.77
CA THR A 160 -6.52 8.35 -24.62
C THR A 160 -5.86 9.55 -23.94
N GLY A 161 -5.68 9.50 -22.62
CA GLY A 161 -5.02 10.55 -21.85
C GLY A 161 -5.08 10.28 -20.34
N SER A 162 -4.68 11.27 -19.55
CA SER A 162 -4.84 11.26 -18.10
C SER A 162 -5.14 12.65 -17.55
N LEU A 163 -5.84 12.70 -16.41
CA LEU A 163 -6.07 13.90 -15.60
C LEU A 163 -5.14 13.82 -14.38
N ASN A 164 -4.51 14.93 -14.01
CA ASN A 164 -3.72 15.01 -12.78
C ASN A 164 -4.65 15.39 -11.61
N VAL A 165 -4.62 14.62 -10.52
CA VAL A 165 -5.30 14.93 -9.26
C VAL A 165 -4.27 15.58 -8.35
N ARG A 166 -4.63 16.68 -7.68
CA ARG A 166 -3.66 17.55 -6.99
C ARG A 166 -3.67 17.34 -5.47
N ALA A 167 -3.84 16.08 -5.07
CA ALA A 167 -3.94 15.52 -3.72
C ALA A 167 -3.61 14.01 -3.80
N GLN A 168 -3.48 13.33 -2.65
CA GLN A 168 -3.05 11.94 -2.59
C GLN A 168 -4.19 10.94 -2.78
N GLU A 169 -3.86 9.80 -3.39
CA GLU A 169 -4.71 8.64 -3.59
C GLU A 169 -6.15 8.97 -4.07
N PRO A 170 -6.35 9.37 -5.33
CA PRO A 170 -7.69 9.34 -5.91
C PRO A 170 -8.23 7.91 -5.84
N ARG A 171 -9.28 7.69 -5.04
CA ARG A 171 -9.93 6.38 -4.87
C ARG A 171 -11.33 6.34 -5.47
N ALA A 172 -12.32 6.91 -4.78
CA ALA A 172 -13.71 6.87 -5.24
C ALA A 172 -14.00 7.94 -6.31
N ILE A 173 -14.59 7.48 -7.42
CA ILE A 173 -14.96 8.34 -8.54
C ILE A 173 -16.38 8.06 -9.01
N ALA A 174 -17.07 9.08 -9.51
CA ALA A 174 -18.40 8.96 -10.08
C ALA A 174 -18.59 9.93 -11.24
N VAL A 175 -19.40 9.57 -12.23
CA VAL A 175 -19.79 10.47 -13.32
C VAL A 175 -21.31 10.67 -13.30
N ARG A 176 -21.74 11.94 -13.42
CA ARG A 176 -23.15 12.32 -13.42
C ARG A 176 -23.34 13.67 -14.12
N ASN A 177 -24.36 13.80 -14.98
CA ASN A 177 -24.67 15.04 -15.70
C ASN A 177 -23.47 15.61 -16.50
N GLY A 178 -22.62 14.75 -17.05
CA GLY A 178 -21.40 15.16 -17.76
C GLY A 178 -20.25 15.65 -16.88
N LEU A 179 -20.36 15.54 -15.54
CA LEU A 179 -19.30 15.86 -14.59
C LEU A 179 -18.67 14.59 -14.04
N LEU A 180 -17.35 14.54 -13.97
CA LEU A 180 -16.58 13.55 -13.23
C LEU A 180 -16.26 14.12 -11.84
N TYR A 181 -16.56 13.35 -10.81
CA TYR A 181 -16.28 13.62 -9.40
C TYR A 181 -15.18 12.66 -8.93
N VAL A 182 -14.17 13.16 -8.23
CA VAL A 182 -13.01 12.38 -7.75
C VAL A 182 -12.70 12.76 -6.31
N THR A 183 -12.81 11.82 -5.37
CA THR A 183 -12.34 12.02 -3.99
C THR A 183 -10.87 11.61 -3.88
N ALA A 184 -10.04 12.51 -3.35
CA ALA A 184 -8.74 12.15 -2.81
C ALA A 184 -8.95 11.45 -1.46
N PHE A 185 -8.43 10.24 -1.29
CA PHE A 185 -8.57 9.50 -0.04
C PHE A 185 -7.81 10.22 1.08
N GLU A 186 -6.54 10.54 0.83
CA GLU A 186 -5.67 11.35 1.67
C GLU A 186 -5.77 12.83 1.24
N SER A 187 -6.82 13.51 1.71
CA SER A 187 -7.04 14.92 1.42
C SER A 187 -6.48 15.86 2.49
N GLY A 188 -6.25 15.34 3.70
CA GLY A 188 -5.82 16.10 4.87
C GLY A 188 -6.92 16.99 5.45
N ASN A 189 -6.57 17.87 6.39
CA ASN A 189 -7.50 18.86 6.96
C ASN A 189 -6.79 20.16 7.38
N ARG A 190 -5.76 20.54 6.61
CA ARG A 190 -4.91 21.73 6.80
C ARG A 190 -4.06 21.76 8.06
N THR A 191 -3.71 20.61 8.64
CA THR A 191 -2.90 20.61 9.86
C THR A 191 -1.45 20.26 9.66
N GLU A 192 -0.59 21.02 10.33
CA GLU A 192 0.86 20.87 10.32
C GLU A 192 1.43 20.87 11.74
N LEU A 193 2.67 20.39 11.86
CA LEU A 193 3.47 20.52 13.07
C LEU A 193 4.10 21.92 13.15
N SER A 194 3.80 22.66 14.21
CA SER A 194 4.51 23.88 14.58
C SER A 194 5.39 23.66 15.82
N ILE A 195 6.56 24.30 15.82
CA ILE A 195 7.54 24.21 16.91
C ILE A 195 7.96 25.63 17.34
N CYS A 196 7.35 26.15 18.40
CA CYS A 196 7.40 27.57 18.76
C CYS A 196 7.60 27.82 20.27
N GLY A 197 7.89 29.07 20.64
CA GLY A 197 7.95 29.55 22.03
C GLY A 197 9.10 28.98 22.88
N GLU A 198 9.42 29.64 24.00
CA GLU A 198 10.21 28.99 25.06
C GLU A 198 9.30 28.05 25.89
N ALA A 199 9.87 26.95 26.39
CA ALA A 199 9.13 25.98 27.20
C ALA A 199 8.46 26.64 28.41
N GLY A 200 7.13 26.55 28.45
CA GLY A 200 6.28 27.24 29.43
C GLY A 200 5.45 28.40 28.87
N ASP A 201 5.68 28.84 27.63
CA ASP A 201 4.78 29.80 26.96
C ASP A 201 3.46 29.12 26.54
N THR A 202 2.44 29.30 27.38
CA THR A 202 1.07 28.81 27.15
C THR A 202 0.22 29.74 26.29
N ASN A 203 0.75 30.90 25.87
CA ASN A 203 0.08 31.88 25.02
C ASN A 203 0.59 31.87 23.57
N ALA A 204 1.41 30.88 23.19
CA ALA A 204 1.97 30.75 21.85
C ALA A 204 0.91 30.36 20.79
N THR A 205 0.01 31.29 20.49
CA THR A 205 -0.98 31.22 19.40
C THR A 205 -0.47 31.83 18.10
N THR A 206 0.80 32.23 18.06
CA THR A 206 1.45 32.81 16.88
C THR A 206 1.92 31.69 15.97
N ALA A 207 1.40 31.64 14.74
CA ALA A 207 1.90 30.75 13.71
C ALA A 207 3.37 31.09 13.41
N CYS A 208 4.27 30.23 13.89
CA CYS A 208 5.69 30.25 13.59
C CYS A 208 6.07 28.88 13.03
N THR A 209 6.38 28.85 11.74
CA THR A 209 6.95 27.69 11.05
C THR A 209 8.39 27.47 11.52
N LEU A 210 8.90 26.25 11.36
CA LEU A 210 10.27 25.91 11.73
C LEU A 210 11.28 26.78 10.97
N SER A 211 12.18 27.45 11.69
CA SER A 211 13.32 28.12 11.07
C SER A 211 14.37 27.11 10.61
N LEU A 212 15.18 27.45 9.61
CA LEU A 212 16.29 26.60 9.14
C LEU A 212 17.27 26.21 10.28
N SER A 213 17.44 27.07 11.28
CA SER A 213 18.26 26.78 12.47
C SER A 213 17.62 25.71 13.38
N ASP A 214 16.30 25.75 13.56
CA ASP A 214 15.58 24.77 14.36
C ASP A 214 15.53 23.42 13.66
N LEU A 215 15.51 23.43 12.32
CA LEU A 215 15.58 22.25 11.47
C LEU A 215 16.89 21.45 11.67
N VAL A 216 18.03 22.14 11.84
CA VAL A 216 19.31 21.49 12.18
C VAL A 216 19.25 20.88 13.56
N THR A 217 18.74 21.62 14.55
CA THR A 217 18.55 21.05 15.89
C THR A 217 17.57 19.89 15.88
N PHE A 218 16.53 19.89 15.04
CA PHE A 218 15.63 18.77 14.87
C PHE A 218 16.30 17.54 14.24
N ALA A 219 17.18 17.73 13.26
CA ALA A 219 17.92 16.65 12.61
C ALA A 219 18.98 16.00 13.53
N GLN A 220 19.51 16.73 14.50
CA GLN A 220 20.46 16.23 15.52
C GLN A 220 19.74 15.71 16.77
N ASN A 221 18.78 16.48 17.28
CA ASN A 221 17.94 16.16 18.43
C ASN A 221 16.49 16.63 18.19
N PRO A 222 15.62 15.74 17.68
CA PRO A 222 14.23 16.06 17.37
C PRO A 222 13.36 16.37 18.60
N ASN A 223 13.90 16.26 19.82
CA ASN A 223 13.36 16.86 21.03
C ASN A 223 14.06 18.20 21.32
N ILE A 224 13.90 19.18 20.41
CA ILE A 224 14.52 20.52 20.48
C ILE A 224 14.32 21.12 21.89
N PRO A 225 15.38 21.23 22.72
CA PRO A 225 15.22 21.60 24.12
C PRO A 225 14.66 23.01 24.27
N GLY A 226 13.66 23.15 25.14
CA GLY A 226 13.07 24.46 25.43
C GLY A 226 12.08 24.98 24.39
N ARG A 227 11.56 24.14 23.47
CA ARG A 227 10.55 24.51 22.47
C ARG A 227 9.24 23.73 22.64
N ASN A 228 8.09 24.37 22.44
CA ASN A 228 6.79 23.70 22.45
C ASN A 228 6.49 23.09 21.07
N LYS A 229 6.04 21.84 21.02
CA LYS A 229 5.52 21.17 19.82
C LYS A 229 3.99 21.18 19.84
N HIS A 230 3.33 21.85 18.92
CA HIS A 230 1.85 21.86 18.79
C HIS A 230 1.41 21.57 17.36
N ILE A 231 0.24 20.96 17.20
CA ILE A 231 -0.36 20.78 15.86
C ILE A 231 -1.30 21.98 15.64
N GLN A 232 -1.13 22.70 14.54
CA GLN A 232 -1.96 23.86 14.20
C GLN A 232 -2.70 23.64 12.89
N VAL A 233 -3.77 24.42 12.68
CA VAL A 233 -4.44 24.55 11.38
C VAL A 233 -3.79 25.72 10.67
N ASP A 234 -3.10 25.48 9.56
CA ASP A 234 -2.54 26.51 8.69
C ASP A 234 -3.39 26.61 7.40
N PRO A 235 -4.08 27.74 7.15
CA PRO A 235 -4.85 27.95 5.93
C PRO A 235 -4.07 27.77 4.60
N ASP A 236 -2.74 27.88 4.62
CA ASP A 236 -1.88 27.69 3.44
C ASP A 236 -1.56 26.20 3.17
N VAL A 237 -1.81 25.30 4.15
CA VAL A 237 -1.78 23.84 3.93
C VAL A 237 -3.00 23.45 3.10
N PRO A 238 -2.84 22.69 1.99
CA PRO A 238 -3.95 22.22 1.17
C PRO A 238 -4.88 21.23 1.89
N ASP A 239 -6.12 21.19 1.41
CA ASP A 239 -7.25 20.41 1.94
C ASP A 239 -8.21 20.24 0.77
N ARG A 240 -7.76 19.48 -0.23
CA ARG A 240 -8.38 19.36 -1.56
C ARG A 240 -9.03 17.99 -1.68
N ASP A 241 -10.29 17.96 -1.28
CA ASP A 241 -11.03 16.73 -1.01
C ASP A 241 -11.65 16.12 -2.26
N LEU A 242 -12.36 16.95 -3.01
CA LEU A 242 -13.18 16.53 -4.13
C LEU A 242 -12.86 17.40 -5.35
N PHE A 243 -12.31 16.76 -6.37
CA PHE A 243 -12.09 17.36 -7.67
C PHE A 243 -13.30 17.09 -8.55
N VAL A 244 -13.73 18.11 -9.30
CA VAL A 244 -14.81 18.00 -10.27
C VAL A 244 -14.28 18.43 -11.63
N PHE A 245 -14.40 17.56 -12.61
CA PHE A 245 -13.95 17.77 -13.99
C PHE A 245 -15.14 17.71 -14.96
N ASP A 246 -15.05 18.43 -16.06
CA ASP A 246 -15.89 18.21 -17.23
C ASP A 246 -15.52 16.87 -17.87
N ALA A 247 -16.44 15.91 -17.93
CA ALA A 247 -16.16 14.56 -18.43
C ALA A 247 -15.93 14.50 -19.96
N ALA A 248 -16.37 15.50 -20.72
CA ALA A 248 -16.14 15.55 -22.16
C ALA A 248 -14.69 15.99 -22.48
N THR A 249 -14.21 17.03 -21.79
CA THR A 249 -12.94 17.73 -22.07
C THR A 249 -11.80 17.39 -21.11
N GLY A 250 -12.09 16.87 -19.92
CA GLY A 250 -11.10 16.68 -18.84
C GLY A 250 -10.71 17.98 -18.11
N THR A 251 -11.40 19.09 -18.36
CA THR A 251 -11.10 20.38 -17.72
C THR A 251 -11.56 20.37 -16.26
N GLU A 252 -10.69 20.74 -15.32
CA GLU A 252 -11.09 20.91 -13.92
C GLU A 252 -12.04 22.10 -13.77
N ILE A 253 -13.21 21.86 -13.19
CA ILE A 253 -14.25 22.86 -12.88
C ILE A 253 -14.08 23.40 -11.46
N ALA A 254 -13.75 22.52 -10.52
CA ALA A 254 -13.53 22.88 -9.12
C ALA A 254 -12.65 21.86 -8.39
N ALA A 255 -11.93 22.33 -7.38
CA ALA A 255 -11.54 21.54 -6.22
C ALA A 255 -12.32 22.06 -5.01
N VAL A 256 -12.94 21.15 -4.26
CA VAL A 256 -13.73 21.44 -3.06
C VAL A 256 -12.92 21.05 -1.83
N ASN A 257 -13.07 21.85 -0.78
CA ASN A 257 -12.32 21.79 0.47
C ASN A 257 -13.29 21.69 1.66
N GLY A 258 -12.84 21.17 2.81
CA GLY A 258 -13.63 21.04 4.04
C GLY A 258 -14.68 19.91 4.01
N ILE A 259 -14.43 18.83 3.27
CA ILE A 259 -15.28 17.63 3.22
C ILE A 259 -14.96 16.70 4.38
N GLY A 260 -13.70 16.35 4.63
CA GLY A 260 -13.23 15.39 5.65
C GLY A 260 -11.71 15.23 5.58
N THR A 261 -11.13 14.26 6.29
CA THR A 261 -9.68 13.98 6.27
C THR A 261 -9.35 12.73 5.48
N LEU A 262 -10.09 11.64 5.72
CA LEU A 262 -10.03 10.42 4.91
C LEU A 262 -11.37 10.20 4.22
N LEU A 263 -11.37 10.07 2.89
CA LEU A 263 -12.58 10.04 2.06
C LEU A 263 -12.77 8.68 1.38
N TYR A 264 -13.80 7.94 1.78
CA TYR A 264 -13.95 6.53 1.39
C TYR A 264 -14.80 6.32 0.13
N GLY A 265 -16.05 6.76 0.13
CA GLY A 265 -17.03 6.43 -0.91
C GLY A 265 -17.84 7.63 -1.35
N ILE A 266 -18.30 7.62 -2.61
CA ILE A 266 -19.07 8.72 -3.21
C ILE A 266 -20.38 8.24 -3.86
N ALA A 267 -21.43 9.03 -3.70
CA ALA A 267 -22.68 8.91 -4.46
C ALA A 267 -23.11 10.29 -4.98
N VAL A 268 -23.69 10.37 -6.19
CA VAL A 268 -24.09 11.65 -6.80
C VAL A 268 -25.52 11.58 -7.32
N SER A 269 -26.36 12.53 -6.88
CA SER A 269 -27.75 12.69 -7.30
C SER A 269 -27.90 13.20 -8.74
N GLY A 270 -29.07 13.03 -9.33
CA GLY A 270 -29.46 13.67 -10.60
C GLY A 270 -29.42 15.22 -10.56
N ALA A 271 -29.40 15.84 -9.37
CA ALA A 271 -29.20 17.28 -9.20
C ALA A 271 -27.71 17.71 -9.12
N GLY A 272 -26.75 16.79 -9.26
CA GLY A 272 -25.32 17.08 -9.12
C GLY A 272 -24.85 17.28 -7.67
N ARG A 273 -25.69 16.96 -6.69
CA ARG A 273 -25.31 16.88 -5.27
C ARG A 273 -24.57 15.56 -5.02
N ALA A 274 -23.27 15.68 -4.75
CA ALA A 274 -22.40 14.62 -4.30
C ALA A 274 -22.52 14.43 -2.78
N PHE A 275 -22.37 13.20 -2.34
CA PHE A 275 -22.33 12.75 -0.95
C PHE A 275 -21.06 11.92 -0.76
N VAL A 276 -20.26 12.24 0.25
CA VAL A 276 -18.97 11.59 0.54
C VAL A 276 -18.99 11.06 1.97
N THR A 277 -18.68 9.77 2.14
CA THR A 277 -18.43 9.12 3.43
C THR A 277 -17.00 9.39 3.86
N GLN A 278 -16.79 9.81 5.11
CA GLN A 278 -15.49 10.24 5.59
C GLN A 278 -15.29 10.05 7.09
N THR A 279 -14.01 10.08 7.48
CA THR A 279 -13.57 10.43 8.83
C THR A 279 -12.89 11.80 8.84
N ASP A 280 -13.20 12.60 9.85
CA ASP A 280 -12.66 13.96 10.01
C ASP A 280 -11.87 14.04 11.32
N ALA A 281 -10.57 14.30 11.20
CA ALA A 281 -9.65 14.29 12.32
C ALA A 281 -9.75 15.58 13.14
N ARG A 282 -9.68 15.45 14.46
CA ARG A 282 -9.92 16.57 15.38
C ARG A 282 -8.64 17.33 15.73
N ASN A 283 -7.84 17.63 14.71
CA ASN A 283 -6.45 18.06 14.86
C ASN A 283 -6.28 19.39 15.61
N ALA A 284 -7.23 20.32 15.52
CA ALA A 284 -7.24 21.53 16.34
C ALA A 284 -7.44 21.29 17.86
N VAL A 285 -8.04 20.16 18.27
CA VAL A 285 -8.22 19.77 19.68
C VAL A 285 -7.08 18.88 20.15
N ASN A 286 -6.68 17.94 19.30
CA ASN A 286 -5.53 17.04 19.45
C ASN A 286 -4.20 17.82 19.52
N GLY A 287 -4.09 18.93 18.77
CA GLY A 287 -2.88 19.75 18.70
C GLY A 287 -2.61 20.68 19.87
N ALA A 288 -3.58 20.91 20.74
CA ALA A 288 -3.43 21.81 21.88
C ALA A 288 -2.41 21.27 22.90
N HIS A 289 -1.61 22.16 23.48
CA HIS A 289 -0.62 21.80 24.51
C HIS A 289 -1.30 21.10 25.70
N GLY A 290 -0.87 19.87 26.01
CA GLY A 290 -1.44 19.04 27.08
C GLY A 290 -2.78 18.37 26.74
N ALA A 291 -3.17 18.30 25.46
CA ALA A 291 -4.32 17.51 25.03
C ALA A 291 -4.18 16.02 25.37
N THR A 292 -5.33 15.33 25.48
CA THR A 292 -5.43 13.89 25.77
C THR A 292 -6.56 13.28 24.94
N LEU A 293 -6.62 11.95 24.84
CA LEU A 293 -7.74 11.28 24.18
C LEU A 293 -9.07 11.55 24.90
N ALA A 294 -9.04 11.78 26.22
CA ALA A 294 -10.20 12.25 26.99
C ALA A 294 -10.67 13.65 26.55
N ALA A 295 -9.78 14.58 26.17
CA ALA A 295 -10.15 15.89 25.61
C ALA A 295 -10.82 15.77 24.23
N LEU A 296 -10.50 14.70 23.48
CA LEU A 296 -11.21 14.29 22.27
C LEU A 296 -12.53 13.55 22.56
N GLY A 297 -12.95 13.42 23.82
CA GLY A 297 -14.13 12.63 24.21
C GLY A 297 -13.99 11.15 23.91
N ASN A 298 -12.75 10.65 23.80
CA ASN A 298 -12.38 9.33 23.27
C ASN A 298 -12.92 9.04 21.86
N ARG A 299 -12.87 10.05 20.98
CA ARG A 299 -13.14 9.93 19.53
C ARG A 299 -11.97 10.55 18.77
N MET A 300 -11.10 9.73 18.20
CA MET A 300 -9.97 10.19 17.38
C MET A 300 -10.49 10.93 16.13
N PHE A 301 -11.48 10.33 15.48
CA PHE A 301 -12.17 10.84 14.30
C PHE A 301 -13.62 11.21 14.59
N LEU A 302 -14.19 12.08 13.76
CA LEU A 302 -15.64 12.24 13.63
C LEU A 302 -16.14 11.44 12.42
N ASN A 303 -16.91 10.39 12.67
CA ASN A 303 -17.57 9.58 11.65
C ASN A 303 -18.70 10.39 10.99
N ARG A 304 -18.58 10.68 9.69
CA ARG A 304 -19.36 11.73 9.02
C ARG A 304 -19.79 11.37 7.60
N VAL A 305 -20.82 12.09 7.14
CA VAL A 305 -21.14 12.25 5.71
C VAL A 305 -21.11 13.72 5.39
N ALA A 306 -20.42 14.07 4.31
CA ALA A 306 -20.42 15.41 3.73
C ALA A 306 -21.25 15.42 2.43
N ALA A 307 -21.82 16.58 2.09
CA ALA A 307 -22.52 16.76 0.84
C ALA A 307 -22.26 18.14 0.22
N VAL A 308 -22.10 18.19 -1.10
CA VAL A 308 -21.87 19.43 -1.86
C VAL A 308 -22.57 19.34 -3.21
N THR A 309 -23.17 20.44 -3.67
CA THR A 309 -23.82 20.50 -4.99
C THR A 309 -22.90 21.15 -5.99
N CYS A 310 -22.61 20.44 -7.09
CA CYS A 310 -21.74 20.91 -8.15
C CYS A 310 -22.47 20.93 -9.50
N THR A 311 -22.08 21.88 -10.33
CA THR A 311 -22.59 22.09 -11.69
C THR A 311 -21.42 22.44 -12.61
N ALA A 312 -21.66 22.54 -13.92
CA ALA A 312 -20.65 23.07 -14.86
C ALA A 312 -20.18 24.50 -14.54
N GLY A 313 -20.89 25.24 -13.68
CA GLY A 313 -20.49 26.57 -13.18
C GLY A 313 -19.71 26.57 -11.86
N GLY A 314 -19.34 25.40 -11.32
CA GLY A 314 -18.66 25.24 -10.04
C GLY A 314 -19.52 24.56 -8.95
N CYS A 315 -18.96 24.52 -7.74
CA CYS A 315 -19.55 23.88 -6.55
C CYS A 315 -20.02 24.90 -5.51
N GLY A 316 -21.07 24.55 -4.78
CA GLY A 316 -21.58 25.30 -3.62
C GLY A 316 -20.85 24.99 -2.31
N SER A 317 -21.43 25.43 -1.19
CA SER A 317 -20.92 25.14 0.15
C SER A 317 -21.04 23.66 0.52
N VAL A 318 -20.03 23.12 1.21
CA VAL A 318 -20.10 21.80 1.84
C VAL A 318 -21.03 21.81 3.06
N GLN A 319 -21.89 20.80 3.17
CA GLN A 319 -22.66 20.47 4.36
C GLN A 319 -22.10 19.17 4.97
N GLN A 320 -21.36 19.27 6.07
CA GLN A 320 -20.95 18.10 6.85
C GLN A 320 -22.05 17.68 7.85
N ARG A 321 -22.10 16.39 8.19
CA ARG A 321 -22.98 15.84 9.23
C ARG A 321 -22.28 14.71 10.00
N ASP A 322 -22.10 14.91 11.30
CA ASP A 322 -21.83 13.83 12.26
C ASP A 322 -22.97 12.80 12.19
N LEU A 323 -22.60 11.53 11.96
CA LEU A 323 -23.54 10.41 12.00
C LEU A 323 -23.90 10.04 13.44
N GLU A 324 -22.90 10.12 14.32
CA GLU A 324 -22.97 9.76 15.74
C GLU A 324 -23.47 10.94 16.60
N PRO A 325 -24.12 10.67 17.74
CA PRO A 325 -24.37 11.71 18.75
C PRO A 325 -23.05 12.22 19.36
N ALA A 326 -23.08 13.38 20.01
CA ALA A 326 -21.89 13.99 20.63
C ALA A 326 -21.23 13.15 21.74
N SER A 327 -21.95 12.18 22.31
CA SER A 327 -21.44 11.22 23.30
C SER A 327 -21.91 9.81 22.92
N PRO A 328 -21.23 9.16 21.96
CA PRO A 328 -21.61 7.86 21.46
C PRO A 328 -21.26 6.73 22.43
N THR A 329 -21.92 5.60 22.18
CA THR A 329 -21.79 4.32 22.86
C THR A 329 -21.76 3.21 21.82
N ASP A 330 -21.38 1.99 22.18
CA ASP A 330 -21.40 0.83 21.27
C ASP A 330 -22.77 0.63 20.57
N ALA A 331 -23.88 1.06 21.20
CA ALA A 331 -25.23 1.01 20.64
C ALA A 331 -25.58 2.18 19.67
N THR A 332 -24.74 3.20 19.56
CA THR A 332 -24.97 4.43 18.76
C THR A 332 -23.80 4.85 17.89
N ALA A 333 -22.66 4.15 17.99
CA ALA A 333 -21.48 4.36 17.16
C ALA A 333 -21.69 3.90 15.70
N LEU A 334 -21.06 4.60 14.76
CA LEU A 334 -21.20 4.43 13.32
C LEU A 334 -19.83 4.53 12.64
N ALA A 335 -18.85 3.84 13.22
CA ALA A 335 -17.50 3.71 12.70
C ALA A 335 -17.42 2.67 11.57
N THR A 336 -16.31 2.62 10.85
CA THR A 336 -15.96 3.70 9.92
C THR A 336 -16.94 3.81 8.73
N PRO A 337 -17.50 5.00 8.42
CA PRO A 337 -18.34 5.19 7.25
C PRO A 337 -17.55 4.91 5.96
N TYR A 338 -17.97 3.90 5.18
CA TYR A 338 -17.17 3.40 4.07
C TYR A 338 -17.88 3.58 2.73
N ALA A 339 -18.84 2.73 2.38
CA ALA A 339 -19.56 2.83 1.12
C ALA A 339 -20.79 3.76 1.21
N ALA A 340 -21.13 4.40 0.08
CA ALA A 340 -22.31 5.24 -0.07
C ALA A 340 -23.04 4.92 -1.39
N LYS A 341 -24.36 4.70 -1.35
CA LYS A 341 -25.22 4.67 -2.54
C LYS A 341 -26.56 5.35 -2.31
N LEU A 342 -27.01 6.06 -3.34
CA LEU A 342 -28.25 6.82 -3.36
C LEU A 342 -29.36 6.01 -4.06
N SER A 343 -30.59 6.09 -3.57
CA SER A 343 -31.75 5.55 -4.29
C SER A 343 -31.95 6.25 -5.63
N ALA A 344 -32.50 5.56 -6.63
CA ALA A 344 -32.60 6.08 -7.99
C ALA A 344 -33.64 7.21 -8.16
N ASP A 345 -34.43 7.49 -7.13
CA ASP A 345 -35.31 8.66 -6.98
C ASP A 345 -34.64 9.85 -6.24
N ASP A 346 -33.33 9.77 -5.97
CA ASP A 346 -32.53 10.73 -5.20
C ASP A 346 -33.02 10.99 -3.74
N ALA A 347 -33.95 10.19 -3.20
CA ALA A 347 -34.59 10.48 -1.91
C ALA A 347 -33.80 10.02 -0.67
N THR A 348 -33.16 8.84 -0.74
CA THR A 348 -32.52 8.17 0.39
C THR A 348 -31.07 7.79 0.07
N LEU A 349 -30.15 8.23 0.91
CA LEU A 349 -28.75 7.81 0.87
C LEU A 349 -28.52 6.68 1.87
N PHE A 350 -27.97 5.57 1.40
CA PHE A 350 -27.54 4.44 2.21
C PHE A 350 -26.03 4.47 2.40
N VAL A 351 -25.58 4.29 3.63
CA VAL A 351 -24.17 4.36 4.05
C VAL A 351 -23.83 3.14 4.88
N THR A 352 -22.72 2.48 4.58
CA THR A 352 -22.19 1.42 5.46
C THR A 352 -21.26 2.01 6.51
N ALA A 353 -21.40 1.54 7.75
CA ALA A 353 -20.51 1.80 8.86
C ALA A 353 -19.74 0.50 9.14
N ALA A 354 -18.55 0.38 8.53
CA ALA A 354 -17.76 -0.83 8.42
C ALA A 354 -17.28 -1.36 9.79
N GLY A 355 -16.67 -0.49 10.60
CA GLY A 355 -16.16 -0.88 11.92
C GLY A 355 -17.24 -1.18 12.95
N SER A 356 -18.46 -0.64 12.80
CA SER A 356 -19.59 -0.86 13.71
C SER A 356 -20.66 -1.83 13.17
N SER A 357 -20.38 -2.58 12.10
CA SER A 357 -21.29 -3.60 11.53
C SER A 357 -22.70 -3.09 11.19
N ARG A 358 -22.84 -1.88 10.63
CA ARG A 358 -24.13 -1.20 10.46
C ARG A 358 -24.42 -0.70 9.05
N LEU A 359 -25.70 -0.67 8.69
CA LEU A 359 -26.24 0.06 7.54
C LEU A 359 -27.07 1.26 8.03
N VAL A 360 -26.80 2.45 7.49
CA VAL A 360 -27.47 3.70 7.85
C VAL A 360 -28.25 4.21 6.65
N ALA A 361 -29.52 4.59 6.84
CA ALA A 361 -30.31 5.30 5.85
C ALA A 361 -30.49 6.76 6.25
N LEU A 362 -30.15 7.69 5.36
CA LEU A 362 -30.24 9.13 5.52
C LEU A 362 -31.19 9.74 4.49
N ASN A 363 -31.94 10.76 4.85
CA ASN A 363 -32.67 11.59 3.90
C ASN A 363 -31.66 12.44 3.09
N ALA A 364 -31.59 12.23 1.78
CA ALA A 364 -30.56 12.83 0.94
C ALA A 364 -30.61 14.38 0.89
N ALA A 365 -31.80 14.98 1.07
CA ALA A 365 -31.95 16.43 1.06
C ALA A 365 -31.42 17.10 2.34
N SER A 366 -31.58 16.46 3.51
CA SER A 366 -31.29 17.06 4.82
C SER A 366 -30.12 16.43 5.58
N LEU A 367 -29.65 15.26 5.16
CA LEU A 367 -28.75 14.36 5.90
C LEU A 367 -29.30 13.92 7.27
N ALA A 368 -30.62 13.96 7.47
CA ALA A 368 -31.25 13.43 8.68
C ALA A 368 -31.34 11.90 8.63
N THR A 369 -30.95 11.23 9.70
CA THR A 369 -31.07 9.78 9.85
C THR A 369 -32.54 9.34 9.80
N LEU A 370 -32.86 8.42 8.91
CA LEU A 370 -34.17 7.77 8.77
C LEU A 370 -34.21 6.46 9.55
N GLY A 371 -33.11 5.70 9.55
CA GLY A 371 -32.96 4.46 10.30
C GLY A 371 -31.52 3.94 10.29
N VAL A 372 -31.24 3.03 11.22
CA VAL A 372 -29.98 2.30 11.35
C VAL A 372 -30.33 0.83 11.54
N LEU A 373 -29.61 -0.07 10.87
CA LEU A 373 -29.74 -1.51 10.98
C LEU A 373 -28.40 -2.11 11.39
N ASP A 374 -28.43 -2.92 12.44
CA ASP A 374 -27.34 -3.82 12.84
C ASP A 374 -27.31 -5.03 11.88
N LEU A 375 -26.17 -5.27 11.21
CA LEU A 375 -25.99 -6.37 10.26
C LEU A 375 -25.43 -7.63 10.92
N GLY A 376 -25.71 -8.80 10.35
CA GLY A 376 -25.37 -10.11 10.94
C GLY A 376 -26.44 -10.65 11.90
N SER A 377 -27.51 -9.90 12.12
CA SER A 377 -28.64 -10.24 13.01
C SER A 377 -29.29 -11.59 12.68
N VAL A 378 -29.29 -11.99 11.40
CA VAL A 378 -29.82 -13.28 10.92
C VAL A 378 -28.78 -14.41 10.91
N ALA A 379 -27.50 -14.09 11.04
CA ALA A 379 -26.38 -15.02 10.89
C ALA A 379 -25.92 -15.56 12.26
N ASN A 380 -26.82 -16.27 12.95
CA ASN A 380 -26.68 -16.80 14.32
C ASN A 380 -26.85 -15.79 15.47
N GLY A 381 -27.06 -14.50 15.17
CA GLY A 381 -27.30 -13.46 16.18
C GLY A 381 -26.03 -12.83 16.76
N ASP A 382 -24.86 -13.15 16.22
CA ASP A 382 -23.59 -12.51 16.56
C ASP A 382 -23.52 -11.11 15.94
N PHE A 383 -23.76 -10.10 16.77
CA PHE A 383 -23.59 -8.70 16.42
C PHE A 383 -22.11 -8.29 16.55
N GLY A 384 -21.60 -7.57 15.56
CA GLY A 384 -20.31 -6.88 15.65
C GLY A 384 -19.10 -7.56 15.04
N GLN A 385 -19.29 -8.59 14.19
CA GLN A 385 -18.21 -9.14 13.36
C GLN A 385 -18.33 -8.78 11.88
N GLN A 386 -19.46 -8.25 11.40
CA GLN A 386 -19.62 -7.92 9.97
C GLN A 386 -18.87 -6.63 9.63
N ILE A 387 -18.06 -6.63 8.57
CA ILE A 387 -17.34 -5.44 8.09
C ILE A 387 -17.94 -4.99 6.75
N PRO A 388 -19.06 -4.22 6.75
CA PRO A 388 -19.75 -3.83 5.53
C PRO A 388 -19.00 -2.74 4.75
N ARG A 389 -18.38 -3.11 3.62
CA ARG A 389 -17.58 -2.22 2.76
C ARG A 389 -18.15 -1.96 1.36
N GLY A 390 -19.28 -2.56 1.01
CA GLY A 390 -19.97 -2.29 -0.24
C GLY A 390 -21.48 -2.32 -0.10
N VAL A 391 -22.20 -1.52 -0.89
CA VAL A 391 -23.67 -1.56 -0.95
C VAL A 391 -24.17 -1.26 -2.37
N VAL A 392 -25.15 -2.03 -2.85
CA VAL A 392 -25.90 -1.74 -4.08
C VAL A 392 -27.40 -1.92 -3.88
N LEU A 393 -28.18 -1.14 -4.64
CA LEU A 393 -29.62 -1.02 -4.46
C LEU A 393 -30.38 -1.58 -5.67
N ARG A 394 -31.35 -2.45 -5.41
CA ARG A 394 -32.43 -2.78 -6.35
C ARG A 394 -33.63 -1.90 -6.05
N SER A 395 -34.07 -1.14 -7.05
CA SER A 395 -35.17 -0.17 -6.93
C SER A 395 -36.48 -0.70 -7.53
N ALA A 396 -37.60 -0.16 -7.05
CA ALA A 396 -38.91 -0.30 -7.67
C ALA A 396 -39.01 0.52 -8.97
N PRO A 397 -39.99 0.24 -9.85
CA PRO A 397 -40.40 1.18 -10.88
C PRO A 397 -40.72 2.54 -10.25
N GLY A 398 -40.04 3.60 -10.69
CA GLY A 398 -40.12 4.94 -10.08
C GLY A 398 -38.91 5.33 -9.21
N GLY A 399 -37.96 4.42 -8.96
CA GLY A 399 -36.64 4.74 -8.40
C GLY A 399 -36.47 4.56 -6.89
N ALA A 400 -37.56 4.38 -6.14
CA ALA A 400 -37.51 4.09 -4.71
C ALA A 400 -36.79 2.76 -4.44
N ALA A 401 -35.85 2.76 -3.49
CA ALA A 401 -35.13 1.55 -3.10
C ALA A 401 -36.09 0.48 -2.53
N GLN A 402 -35.77 -0.80 -2.76
CA GLN A 402 -36.55 -1.94 -2.24
C GLN A 402 -35.65 -2.96 -1.54
N THR A 403 -34.48 -3.23 -2.11
CA THR A 403 -33.52 -4.17 -1.54
C THR A 403 -32.13 -3.56 -1.60
N ALA A 404 -31.41 -3.56 -0.49
CA ALA A 404 -29.97 -3.33 -0.47
C ALA A 404 -29.25 -4.69 -0.38
N TYR A 405 -28.21 -4.86 -1.19
CA TYR A 405 -27.24 -5.94 -1.05
C TYR A 405 -25.98 -5.32 -0.46
N VAL A 406 -25.61 -5.70 0.76
CA VAL A 406 -24.47 -5.17 1.50
C VAL A 406 -23.38 -6.23 1.56
N LEU A 407 -22.18 -5.92 1.08
CA LEU A 407 -21.02 -6.80 1.14
C LEU A 407 -20.32 -6.64 2.50
N ASN A 408 -20.34 -7.69 3.30
CA ASN A 408 -19.51 -7.83 4.49
C ASN A 408 -18.19 -8.48 4.03
N SER A 409 -17.16 -7.65 3.86
CA SER A 409 -16.04 -7.94 2.94
C SER A 409 -15.04 -8.95 3.48
N LEU A 410 -14.90 -9.04 4.81
CA LEU A 410 -13.98 -9.99 5.46
C LEU A 410 -14.68 -11.31 5.78
N GLU A 411 -16.00 -11.25 5.95
CA GLU A 411 -16.86 -12.40 6.21
C GLU A 411 -17.18 -13.17 4.93
N ASN A 412 -16.89 -12.58 3.76
CA ASN A 412 -17.24 -13.09 2.43
C ASN A 412 -18.75 -13.39 2.33
N THR A 413 -19.57 -12.46 2.82
CA THR A 413 -21.02 -12.58 2.76
C THR A 413 -21.70 -11.36 2.18
N VAL A 414 -22.88 -11.57 1.60
CA VAL A 414 -23.81 -10.51 1.25
C VAL A 414 -25.03 -10.61 2.16
N SER A 415 -25.27 -9.55 2.93
CA SER A 415 -26.51 -9.31 3.66
C SER A 415 -27.55 -8.71 2.71
N VAL A 416 -28.72 -9.35 2.61
CA VAL A 416 -29.87 -8.89 1.83
C VAL A 416 -30.82 -8.17 2.76
N VAL A 417 -31.03 -6.87 2.54
CA VAL A 417 -31.80 -6.00 3.44
C VAL A 417 -33.04 -5.48 2.71
N ASP A 418 -34.22 -5.59 3.35
CA ASP A 418 -35.41 -4.85 2.94
C ASP A 418 -35.22 -3.38 3.34
N VAL A 419 -35.25 -2.50 2.34
CA VAL A 419 -35.08 -1.05 2.51
C VAL A 419 -36.26 -0.26 1.95
N ALA A 420 -37.39 -0.92 1.67
CA ALA A 420 -38.62 -0.27 1.19
C ALA A 420 -39.19 0.73 2.22
N SER A 421 -38.86 0.55 3.51
CA SER A 421 -39.14 1.49 4.58
C SER A 421 -37.83 1.83 5.34
N PRO A 422 -37.15 2.95 5.01
CA PRO A 422 -35.86 3.30 5.60
C PRO A 422 -35.81 3.40 7.13
N SER A 423 -36.94 3.63 7.81
CA SER A 423 -37.04 3.66 9.27
C SER A 423 -37.38 2.32 9.92
N ALA A 424 -37.57 1.27 9.12
CA ALA A 424 -37.91 -0.08 9.55
C ALA A 424 -37.20 -1.12 8.67
N MET A 425 -35.94 -0.84 8.32
CA MET A 425 -35.09 -1.77 7.57
C MET A 425 -34.92 -3.09 8.33
N SER A 426 -34.86 -4.21 7.61
CA SER A 426 -34.59 -5.52 8.20
C SER A 426 -33.69 -6.35 7.30
N GLU A 427 -32.73 -7.03 7.91
CA GLU A 427 -31.94 -8.05 7.24
C GLU A 427 -32.83 -9.28 7.00
N VAL A 428 -33.01 -9.65 5.73
CA VAL A 428 -33.90 -10.73 5.30
C VAL A 428 -33.19 -12.08 5.35
N LEU A 429 -31.95 -12.10 4.85
CA LEU A 429 -31.05 -13.25 4.86
C LEU A 429 -29.62 -12.79 4.59
N GLN A 430 -28.67 -13.68 4.86
CA GLN A 430 -27.27 -13.53 4.47
C GLN A 430 -26.84 -14.76 3.66
N PHE A 431 -26.01 -14.58 2.63
CA PHE A 431 -25.44 -15.69 1.86
C PHE A 431 -23.93 -15.50 1.61
N GLN A 432 -23.22 -16.63 1.47
CA GLN A 432 -21.77 -16.67 1.22
C GLN A 432 -21.44 -16.32 -0.24
N VAL A 433 -20.35 -15.59 -0.46
CA VAL A 433 -19.83 -15.18 -1.77
C VAL A 433 -18.33 -15.42 -1.86
N GLY A 434 -17.91 -16.21 -2.85
CA GLY A 434 -16.51 -16.57 -3.04
C GLY A 434 -15.97 -17.53 -1.98
N ASN A 435 -14.66 -17.49 -1.81
CA ASN A 435 -13.92 -18.19 -0.77
C ASN A 435 -12.74 -17.32 -0.36
N ASP A 436 -12.37 -17.32 0.92
CA ASP A 436 -11.16 -16.66 1.42
C ASP A 436 -10.05 -17.71 1.59
N PRO A 437 -8.92 -17.63 0.87
CA PRO A 437 -7.79 -18.54 1.05
C PRO A 437 -6.93 -18.18 2.27
N THR A 438 -7.23 -17.05 2.94
CA THR A 438 -6.52 -16.61 4.15
C THR A 438 -6.66 -17.66 5.27
N PRO A 439 -5.56 -18.05 5.95
CA PRO A 439 -5.64 -18.93 7.12
C PRO A 439 -6.60 -18.41 8.18
N GLU A 440 -7.36 -19.29 8.82
CA GLU A 440 -8.46 -18.90 9.72
C GLU A 440 -8.04 -17.93 10.85
N PRO A 441 -6.89 -18.09 11.56
CA PRO A 441 -6.44 -17.14 12.57
C PRO A 441 -6.18 -15.74 11.98
N VAL A 442 -5.50 -15.66 10.83
CA VAL A 442 -5.20 -14.40 10.14
C VAL A 442 -6.50 -13.69 9.71
N ARG A 443 -7.48 -14.45 9.22
CA ARG A 443 -8.80 -13.93 8.85
C ARG A 443 -9.57 -13.38 10.06
N ARG A 444 -9.61 -14.12 11.17
CA ARG A 444 -10.26 -13.65 12.41
C ARG A 444 -9.53 -12.43 13.00
N GLY A 445 -8.21 -12.40 12.91
CA GLY A 445 -7.37 -11.25 13.32
C GLY A 445 -7.64 -10.00 12.50
N ARG A 446 -7.80 -10.15 11.18
CA ARG A 446 -8.20 -9.07 10.26
C ARG A 446 -9.58 -8.49 10.65
N ILE A 447 -10.55 -9.35 10.97
CA ILE A 447 -11.87 -8.93 11.48
C ILE A 447 -11.69 -8.14 12.80
N ALA A 448 -10.94 -8.67 13.76
CA ALA A 448 -10.65 -8.00 15.03
C ALA A 448 -9.94 -6.63 14.86
N PHE A 449 -9.07 -6.50 13.86
CA PHE A 449 -8.36 -5.25 13.52
C PHE A 449 -9.30 -4.15 13.02
N HIS A 450 -10.28 -4.48 12.18
CA HIS A 450 -11.26 -3.52 11.67
C HIS A 450 -12.47 -3.31 12.59
N ASN A 451 -12.69 -4.20 13.56
CA ASN A 451 -13.82 -4.15 14.50
C ASN A 451 -13.70 -2.99 15.51
N ALA A 452 -14.61 -2.02 15.44
CA ALA A 452 -14.63 -0.86 16.32
C ALA A 452 -15.14 -1.19 17.74
N PHE A 453 -15.81 -2.32 17.95
CA PHE A 453 -16.18 -2.82 19.28
C PHE A 453 -14.96 -3.22 20.13
N ALA A 454 -13.76 -3.31 19.55
CA ALA A 454 -12.51 -3.35 20.30
C ALA A 454 -12.25 -2.05 21.10
N SER A 455 -12.76 -0.90 20.63
CA SER A 455 -12.64 0.39 21.32
C SER A 455 -13.69 0.57 22.41
N SER A 456 -13.36 1.37 23.42
CA SER A 456 -14.24 1.67 24.56
C SER A 456 -15.59 2.31 24.19
N LYS A 457 -15.70 3.00 23.05
CA LYS A 457 -16.92 3.71 22.59
C LYS A 457 -17.54 3.15 21.31
N GLY A 458 -16.91 2.18 20.64
CA GLY A 458 -17.36 1.67 19.33
C GLY A 458 -17.04 2.59 18.14
N THR A 459 -16.33 3.71 18.35
CA THR A 459 -16.21 4.82 17.37
C THR A 459 -14.98 4.78 16.46
N PHE A 460 -14.04 3.87 16.70
CA PHE A 460 -12.89 3.60 15.85
C PHE A 460 -12.34 2.21 16.14
N SER A 461 -11.54 1.69 15.23
CA SER A 461 -10.82 0.41 15.28
C SER A 461 -9.34 0.64 14.96
N CYS A 462 -8.49 -0.39 15.08
CA CYS A 462 -7.10 -0.28 14.62
C CYS A 462 -7.07 0.10 13.13
N GLY A 463 -7.89 -0.56 12.31
CA GLY A 463 -8.08 -0.24 10.89
C GLY A 463 -8.83 1.07 10.60
N SER A 464 -9.07 1.93 11.59
CA SER A 464 -9.51 3.32 11.39
C SER A 464 -8.33 4.31 11.36
N CYS A 465 -7.29 4.04 12.16
CA CYS A 465 -6.01 4.76 12.09
C CYS A 465 -5.08 4.13 11.05
N HIS A 466 -5.23 2.83 10.81
CA HIS A 466 -4.51 2.06 9.79
C HIS A 466 -5.45 1.63 8.63
N PRO A 467 -6.05 2.59 7.90
CA PRO A 467 -6.99 2.27 6.83
C PRO A 467 -6.30 1.43 5.76
N ASP A 468 -6.85 0.26 5.43
CA ASP A 468 -6.31 -0.62 4.38
C ASP A 468 -4.82 -1.00 4.63
N ALA A 469 -4.50 -1.18 5.93
CA ALA A 469 -3.17 -1.39 6.51
C ALA A 469 -2.14 -0.27 6.29
N ASP A 470 -2.58 0.87 5.77
CA ASP A 470 -1.75 2.05 5.52
C ASP A 470 -1.67 2.98 6.74
N THR A 471 -1.22 4.21 6.53
CA THR A 471 -1.34 5.33 7.46
C THR A 471 -2.69 6.05 7.37
N ASP A 472 -3.02 6.87 8.37
CA ASP A 472 -4.08 7.89 8.28
C ASP A 472 -3.54 9.27 7.85
N GLU A 473 -2.23 9.39 7.64
CA GLU A 473 -1.48 10.64 7.42
C GLU A 473 -1.58 11.70 8.53
N LEU A 474 -1.97 11.29 9.75
CA LEU A 474 -2.26 12.24 10.82
C LEU A 474 -1.18 12.32 11.89
N LEU A 475 -1.06 13.54 12.41
CA LEU A 475 -0.29 13.86 13.60
C LEU A 475 -1.17 13.70 14.84
N TRP A 476 -0.76 12.88 15.80
CA TRP A 476 -1.48 12.55 17.03
C TRP A 476 -0.67 12.91 18.28
N ARG A 477 -1.20 13.77 19.16
CA ARG A 477 -0.70 13.96 20.54
C ARG A 477 -1.58 13.17 21.52
N ILE A 478 -1.60 11.86 21.33
CA ILE A 478 -2.24 10.92 22.26
C ILE A 478 -1.23 10.56 23.36
N GLY A 479 -1.59 10.86 24.62
CA GLY A 479 -0.62 10.98 25.70
C GLY A 479 0.18 9.71 25.99
N GLY A 480 1.47 9.89 26.29
CA GLY A 480 2.39 8.84 26.72
C GLY A 480 3.49 9.39 27.63
N ARG A 481 4.18 8.49 28.35
CA ARG A 481 5.45 8.79 29.03
C ARG A 481 6.58 8.38 28.09
N CYS A 482 7.43 9.32 27.66
CA CYS A 482 8.69 8.94 27.03
C CYS A 482 9.62 8.33 28.10
N PHE A 483 10.40 7.31 27.70
CA PHE A 483 11.31 6.60 28.59
C PHE A 483 12.65 7.36 28.82
N LEU A 484 12.96 8.34 27.97
CA LEU A 484 14.18 9.15 28.06
C LEU A 484 14.03 10.33 29.05
N GLY A 485 15.06 10.54 29.86
CA GLY A 485 15.08 11.60 30.87
C GLY A 485 15.09 13.01 30.25
N GLY A 486 14.08 13.81 30.57
CA GLY A 486 13.95 15.20 30.09
C GLY A 486 12.61 15.50 29.40
N CYS A 487 11.84 14.47 29.03
CA CYS A 487 10.57 14.65 28.33
C CYS A 487 9.38 14.87 29.28
N GLY A 488 8.50 15.82 28.92
CA GLY A 488 7.20 16.03 29.56
C GLY A 488 6.18 14.95 29.21
N SER A 489 5.19 14.73 30.08
CA SER A 489 4.11 13.77 29.81
C SER A 489 3.17 14.29 28.71
N GLY A 490 3.11 13.59 27.58
CA GLY A 490 2.18 13.89 26.48
C GLY A 490 2.58 15.01 25.52
N ASP A 491 3.86 15.40 25.45
CA ASP A 491 4.30 16.53 24.60
C ASP A 491 4.83 16.18 23.21
N ASN A 492 5.01 14.90 22.90
CA ASN A 492 5.47 14.48 21.58
C ASN A 492 4.30 14.10 20.65
N PRO A 493 4.13 14.78 19.50
CA PRO A 493 3.25 14.32 18.45
C PRO A 493 3.80 13.04 17.81
N ARG A 494 2.90 12.26 17.22
CA ARG A 494 3.17 10.94 16.64
C ARG A 494 2.50 10.82 15.28
N THR A 495 2.98 9.93 14.42
CA THR A 495 2.31 9.55 13.18
C THR A 495 1.78 8.12 13.27
N THR A 496 0.76 7.80 12.49
CA THR A 496 0.29 6.42 12.35
C THR A 496 1.11 5.69 11.30
N MET A 497 1.68 4.55 11.68
CA MET A 497 2.58 3.76 10.83
C MET A 497 1.83 2.71 10.00
N PRO A 498 2.18 2.47 8.71
CA PRO A 498 1.56 1.40 7.93
C PRO A 498 1.95 0.02 8.47
N VAL A 499 0.96 -0.86 8.71
CA VAL A 499 1.20 -2.24 9.23
C VAL A 499 1.58 -3.23 8.14
N ARG A 500 1.63 -2.80 6.86
CA ARG A 500 2.18 -3.61 5.77
C ARG A 500 3.63 -4.00 6.08
N GLY A 501 3.98 -5.26 5.84
CA GLY A 501 5.34 -5.79 5.98
C GLY A 501 5.93 -5.80 7.40
N LEU A 502 5.12 -5.66 8.45
CA LEU A 502 5.60 -5.44 9.82
C LEU A 502 6.51 -6.56 10.37
N LYS A 503 6.38 -7.81 9.88
CA LYS A 503 7.33 -8.90 10.21
C LYS A 503 8.77 -8.55 9.85
N ASN A 504 8.99 -7.76 8.81
CA ASN A 504 10.32 -7.48 8.30
C ASN A 504 11.06 -6.38 9.09
N THR A 505 10.49 -5.79 10.16
CA THR A 505 11.16 -4.81 11.06
C THR A 505 11.59 -5.37 12.42
N LEU A 506 11.46 -6.68 12.68
CA LEU A 506 11.69 -7.21 14.02
C LEU A 506 13.15 -7.05 14.53
N PRO A 507 13.37 -6.71 15.82
CA PRO A 507 12.39 -6.49 16.91
C PRO A 507 11.68 -5.13 16.82
N LEU A 508 10.43 -5.03 17.28
CA LEU A 508 9.59 -3.82 17.13
C LEU A 508 9.86 -2.68 18.13
N HIS A 509 9.82 -1.44 17.65
CA HIS A 509 9.87 -0.13 18.30
C HIS A 509 8.79 0.80 17.69
N TRP A 510 7.56 0.31 17.74
CA TRP A 510 6.34 0.92 17.25
C TRP A 510 5.77 1.97 18.22
N ASP A 511 6.36 3.17 18.23
CA ASP A 511 5.83 4.28 19.02
C ASP A 511 5.31 5.48 18.21
N GLY A 512 5.74 5.60 16.95
CA GLY A 512 5.36 6.69 16.04
C GLY A 512 5.89 8.07 16.43
N THR A 513 6.73 8.20 17.45
CA THR A 513 7.14 9.49 18.04
C THR A 513 7.97 10.32 17.08
N LEU A 514 7.54 11.58 16.90
CA LEU A 514 8.34 12.64 16.26
C LEU A 514 9.53 13.01 17.17
N GLY A 515 10.55 12.18 17.04
CA GLY A 515 11.85 12.38 17.63
C GLY A 515 12.39 11.24 18.47
N ASP A 516 11.99 10.00 18.19
CA ASP A 516 12.67 8.82 18.72
C ASP A 516 13.07 7.83 17.60
N PRO A 517 13.91 8.24 16.61
CA PRO A 517 14.37 7.36 15.54
C PRO A 517 15.46 6.35 15.99
N PHE A 518 15.95 6.45 17.24
CA PHE A 518 17.12 5.72 17.73
C PHE A 518 17.00 5.12 19.15
N GLY A 519 15.93 5.37 19.91
CA GLY A 519 15.37 4.32 20.76
C GLY A 519 14.71 4.70 22.10
N GLY A 520 13.45 4.31 22.22
CA GLY A 520 12.68 4.17 23.46
C GLY A 520 12.12 2.75 23.64
N GLY A 521 11.25 2.55 24.63
CA GLY A 521 10.43 1.35 24.73
C GLY A 521 9.12 1.52 23.94
N ASN A 522 8.65 0.45 23.28
CA ASN A 522 7.42 0.40 22.46
C ASN A 522 6.28 1.26 23.06
N GLY A 523 6.05 2.43 22.46
CA GLY A 523 5.34 3.52 23.12
C GLY A 523 3.82 3.51 22.95
N ALA A 524 3.19 2.40 22.53
CA ALA A 524 1.73 2.23 22.52
C ALA A 524 1.07 2.35 23.93
N VAL A 525 1.89 2.50 24.96
CA VAL A 525 1.56 2.71 26.39
C VAL A 525 0.93 4.09 26.70
N GLY A 526 -0.40 4.15 26.59
CA GLY A 526 -1.19 5.38 26.77
C GLY A 526 -1.78 5.67 28.17
N VAL A 527 -1.54 4.85 29.19
CA VAL A 527 -2.18 5.02 30.54
C VAL A 527 -1.31 4.52 31.70
N ASN A 528 -1.56 5.05 32.91
CA ASN A 528 -0.86 4.62 34.13
C ASN A 528 -1.03 3.10 34.36
N GLY A 529 0.08 2.37 34.37
CA GLY A 529 0.10 0.93 34.68
C GLY A 529 0.09 0.01 33.45
N SER A 530 0.11 0.53 32.23
CA SER A 530 0.43 -0.28 31.04
C SER A 530 1.88 -0.78 31.14
N GLY A 531 2.09 -2.08 30.97
CA GLY A 531 3.43 -2.68 30.99
C GLY A 531 4.27 -2.12 29.85
N GLY A 532 5.54 -1.81 30.12
CA GLY A 532 6.51 -1.54 29.07
C GLY A 532 6.82 -2.85 28.35
N THR A 533 6.74 -2.83 27.02
CA THR A 533 6.99 -3.99 26.16
C THR A 533 8.46 -4.00 25.74
N ASP A 534 9.19 -5.00 26.22
CA ASP A 534 10.55 -5.36 25.78
C ASP A 534 10.41 -6.63 24.93
N CYS A 535 10.45 -6.46 23.59
CA CYS A 535 10.28 -7.55 22.61
C CYS A 535 11.52 -8.45 22.63
N SER A 536 11.53 -9.45 23.52
CA SER A 536 12.62 -10.42 23.61
C SER A 536 12.46 -11.52 22.55
N LEU A 537 13.10 -11.35 21.39
CA LEU A 537 13.20 -12.40 20.37
C LEU A 537 13.82 -13.68 20.98
N GLY A 538 13.15 -14.83 20.80
CA GLY A 538 13.58 -16.12 21.36
C GLY A 538 12.68 -16.70 22.46
N GLY A 539 11.44 -16.21 22.60
CA GLY A 539 10.36 -16.89 23.33
C GLY A 539 9.98 -18.24 22.71
N ALA A 540 8.97 -18.90 23.27
CA ALA A 540 8.50 -20.20 22.75
C ALA A 540 7.88 -20.09 21.35
N ASP A 541 7.22 -18.96 21.06
CA ASP A 541 6.50 -18.68 19.81
C ASP A 541 7.20 -17.61 18.95
N GLY A 542 8.39 -17.15 19.37
CA GLY A 542 9.30 -16.33 18.56
C GLY A 542 8.77 -14.93 18.22
N ASP A 543 8.72 -14.62 16.93
CA ASP A 543 8.28 -13.33 16.38
C ASP A 543 6.84 -12.95 16.80
N HIS A 544 5.98 -13.95 16.99
CA HIS A 544 4.54 -13.79 17.29
C HIS A 544 4.29 -13.08 18.62
N ASP A 545 5.12 -13.36 19.63
CA ASP A 545 5.03 -12.76 20.96
C ASP A 545 5.09 -11.22 20.88
N CYS A 546 5.93 -10.66 19.99
CA CYS A 546 6.09 -9.21 19.84
C CYS A 546 4.86 -8.53 19.21
N PHE A 547 4.15 -9.21 18.31
CA PHE A 547 2.89 -8.71 17.76
C PHE A 547 1.75 -8.77 18.78
N LEU A 548 1.71 -9.84 19.58
CA LEU A 548 0.73 -9.99 20.66
C LEU A 548 0.91 -8.90 21.73
N ASP A 549 2.15 -8.58 22.08
CA ASP A 549 2.49 -7.48 23.00
C ASP A 549 2.10 -6.11 22.43
N LEU A 550 2.36 -5.84 21.15
CA LEU A 550 1.90 -4.62 20.47
C LEU A 550 0.38 -4.49 20.49
N ALA A 551 -0.35 -5.58 20.20
CA ALA A 551 -1.80 -5.63 20.26
C ALA A 551 -2.33 -5.37 21.69
N ASN A 552 -1.75 -6.01 22.70
CA ASN A 552 -2.11 -5.82 24.11
C ASN A 552 -1.86 -4.38 24.60
N ALA A 553 -0.73 -3.77 24.21
CA ALA A 553 -0.41 -2.38 24.53
C ALA A 553 -1.42 -1.40 23.89
N SER A 554 -1.71 -1.59 22.60
CA SER A 554 -2.66 -0.74 21.86
C SER A 554 -4.09 -0.83 22.42
N LEU A 555 -4.55 -2.04 22.72
CA LEU A 555 -5.89 -2.30 23.27
C LEU A 555 -6.06 -1.74 24.68
N SER A 556 -5.02 -1.80 25.51
CA SER A 556 -5.05 -1.25 26.87
C SER A 556 -4.77 0.26 26.92
N GLY A 557 -4.14 0.82 25.89
CA GLY A 557 -3.77 2.23 25.74
C GLY A 557 -4.78 3.05 24.94
N VAL A 558 -4.60 3.12 23.61
CA VAL A 558 -5.34 4.04 22.72
C VAL A 558 -6.80 3.64 22.49
N MET A 559 -7.13 2.35 22.55
CA MET A 559 -8.50 1.86 22.40
C MET A 559 -9.35 2.07 23.67
N CYS A 560 -8.71 2.42 24.79
CA CYS A 560 -9.31 2.57 26.12
C CYS A 560 -9.87 3.98 26.40
N ASP A 561 -10.93 4.06 27.20
CA ASP A 561 -11.50 5.31 27.72
C ASP A 561 -10.59 5.90 28.82
N GLN A 562 -9.91 6.99 28.50
CA GLN A 562 -9.02 7.70 29.44
C GLN A 562 -9.77 8.43 30.56
N GLY A 563 -11.11 8.48 30.53
CA GLY A 563 -11.99 8.93 31.60
C GLY A 563 -12.21 7.92 32.73
N GLY A 564 -11.60 6.73 32.67
CA GLY A 564 -11.56 5.77 33.77
C GLY A 564 -12.65 4.69 33.76
N SER A 565 -13.30 4.43 32.63
CA SER A 565 -14.30 3.36 32.50
C SER A 565 -13.75 2.01 32.05
N CYS A 566 -12.42 1.89 31.89
CA CYS A 566 -11.80 0.64 31.45
C CYS A 566 -11.69 -0.39 32.57
N PRO A 567 -11.90 -1.69 32.28
CA PRO A 567 -11.59 -2.74 33.23
C PRO A 567 -10.08 -2.75 33.50
N SER A 568 -9.68 -2.75 34.77
CA SER A 568 -8.28 -2.90 35.16
C SER A 568 -7.74 -4.25 34.69
N GLY A 569 -6.97 -4.25 33.59
CA GLY A 569 -6.43 -5.46 32.97
C GLY A 569 -7.40 -6.22 32.04
N GLY A 570 -8.48 -5.59 31.54
CA GLY A 570 -9.45 -6.24 30.65
C GLY A 570 -9.61 -5.53 29.30
N ASN A 571 -9.14 -6.17 28.23
CA ASN A 571 -9.40 -5.78 26.84
C ASN A 571 -10.84 -6.21 26.44
N LYS A 572 -11.50 -5.47 25.53
CA LYS A 572 -12.81 -5.88 24.98
C LYS A 572 -12.72 -7.14 24.09
N LEU A 573 -11.57 -7.34 23.43
CA LEU A 573 -11.25 -8.57 22.69
C LEU A 573 -10.80 -9.68 23.64
N SER A 574 -11.26 -10.91 23.39
CA SER A 574 -10.85 -12.13 24.09
C SER A 574 -9.36 -12.46 23.89
N ALA A 575 -8.85 -13.47 24.62
CA ALA A 575 -7.45 -13.88 24.44
C ALA A 575 -7.18 -14.40 23.02
N GLN A 576 -8.10 -15.19 22.44
CA GLN A 576 -7.94 -15.73 21.09
C GLN A 576 -8.01 -14.64 20.02
N GLU A 577 -8.90 -13.64 20.15
CA GLU A 577 -8.98 -12.56 19.16
C GLU A 577 -7.71 -11.69 19.14
N ARG A 578 -6.97 -11.61 20.26
CA ARG A 578 -5.68 -10.90 20.32
C ARG A 578 -4.52 -11.72 19.76
N ASP A 579 -4.56 -13.03 19.94
CA ASP A 579 -3.65 -14.00 19.33
C ASP A 579 -3.84 -14.06 17.81
N ASP A 580 -5.10 -14.13 17.35
CA ASP A 580 -5.48 -14.04 15.94
C ASP A 580 -5.03 -12.69 15.33
N LEU A 581 -5.22 -11.57 16.05
CA LEU A 581 -4.76 -10.24 15.65
C LEU A 581 -3.22 -10.17 15.50
N ALA A 582 -2.47 -10.83 16.40
CA ALA A 582 -1.01 -10.95 16.26
C ALA A 582 -0.63 -11.74 15.00
N SER A 583 -1.31 -12.86 14.72
CA SER A 583 -1.14 -13.60 13.45
C SER A 583 -1.45 -12.76 12.21
N PHE A 584 -2.46 -11.90 12.27
CA PHE A 584 -2.79 -10.96 11.19
C PHE A 584 -1.68 -9.94 10.95
N LEU A 585 -1.18 -9.28 12.00
CA LEU A 585 -0.09 -8.29 11.89
C LEU A 585 1.20 -8.90 11.31
N ALA A 586 1.49 -10.17 11.63
CA ALA A 586 2.60 -10.90 11.05
C ALA A 586 2.41 -11.30 9.56
N ALA A 587 1.18 -11.24 9.05
CA ALA A 587 0.79 -11.77 7.74
C ALA A 587 0.68 -10.72 6.62
N VAL A 588 0.52 -9.43 6.94
CA VAL A 588 0.39 -8.37 5.93
C VAL A 588 1.74 -8.08 5.27
N SER A 589 1.81 -8.14 3.95
CA SER A 589 3.00 -7.78 3.15
C SER A 589 2.86 -6.43 2.47
N TYR A 590 3.98 -5.84 2.05
CA TYR A 590 3.96 -4.78 1.04
C TYR A 590 3.60 -5.34 -0.34
N PRO A 591 2.88 -4.58 -1.18
CA PRO A 591 2.72 -4.91 -2.60
C PRO A 591 4.06 -4.89 -3.36
N PRO A 592 4.09 -5.38 -4.61
CA PRO A 592 5.24 -5.23 -5.49
C PRO A 592 5.63 -3.75 -5.71
N PRO A 593 6.88 -3.45 -6.12
CA PRO A 593 7.33 -2.08 -6.32
C PRO A 593 6.85 -1.54 -7.67
N ARG A 594 6.25 -0.35 -7.67
CA ARG A 594 5.62 0.27 -8.86
C ARG A 594 6.55 0.43 -10.07
N SER A 595 7.80 0.85 -9.85
CA SER A 595 8.75 1.06 -10.95
C SER A 595 9.62 -0.17 -11.21
N ARG A 596 9.39 -1.29 -10.51
CA ARG A 596 10.09 -2.55 -10.79
C ARG A 596 9.71 -3.05 -12.18
N ARG A 597 10.71 -3.21 -13.02
CA ARG A 597 10.55 -3.76 -14.37
C ARG A 597 10.15 -5.23 -14.32
N ILE A 598 9.32 -5.66 -15.26
CA ILE A 598 8.78 -7.02 -15.35
C ILE A 598 9.88 -8.09 -15.55
N ASP A 599 11.04 -7.71 -16.09
CA ASP A 599 12.19 -8.60 -16.25
C ASP A 599 13.15 -8.60 -15.04
N ASP A 600 12.78 -7.92 -13.94
CA ASP A 600 13.54 -7.74 -12.69
C ASP A 600 14.96 -7.16 -12.85
N ALA A 601 15.29 -6.65 -14.03
CA ALA A 601 16.55 -5.95 -14.27
C ALA A 601 16.40 -4.49 -13.86
N LEU A 602 17.29 -4.00 -13.00
CA LEU A 602 17.32 -2.59 -12.62
C LEU A 602 17.79 -1.68 -13.77
N SER A 603 17.47 -0.40 -13.66
CA SER A 603 18.03 0.64 -14.52
C SER A 603 19.50 0.92 -14.19
N ASN A 604 20.32 0.93 -15.24
CA ASN A 604 21.72 1.33 -15.21
C ASN A 604 21.94 2.61 -16.06
N ALA A 605 23.17 3.14 -16.08
CA ALA A 605 23.53 4.37 -16.78
C ALA A 605 23.28 4.38 -18.31
N SER A 606 22.99 3.23 -18.93
CA SER A 606 22.58 3.15 -20.36
C SER A 606 21.07 3.02 -20.58
N SER A 607 20.31 2.81 -19.51
CA SER A 607 18.87 2.57 -19.52
C SER A 607 18.15 3.54 -18.57
N GLU A 608 18.60 4.79 -18.53
CA GLU A 608 18.08 5.80 -17.61
C GLU A 608 16.59 6.05 -17.84
N VAL A 609 15.84 6.18 -16.74
CA VAL A 609 14.41 6.48 -16.75
C VAL A 609 14.23 7.99 -16.72
N ALA A 610 13.37 8.51 -17.60
CA ALA A 610 13.03 9.93 -17.61
C ALA A 610 12.09 10.25 -16.45
N VAL A 611 12.64 10.76 -15.35
CA VAL A 611 11.92 11.20 -14.15
C VAL A 611 10.89 12.26 -14.55
N PRO A 612 9.57 11.94 -14.61
CA PRO A 612 8.60 12.79 -15.30
C PRO A 612 8.55 14.21 -14.73
N ASN A 613 8.32 15.21 -15.59
CA ASN A 613 8.14 16.57 -15.10
C ASN A 613 6.90 16.65 -14.18
N PRO A 614 6.80 17.69 -13.33
CA PRO A 614 5.65 17.88 -12.44
C PRO A 614 4.26 17.98 -13.09
N ASP A 615 4.15 18.07 -14.42
CA ASP A 615 2.90 17.98 -15.20
C ASP A 615 2.67 16.61 -15.85
N GLY A 616 3.68 15.73 -15.84
CA GLY A 616 3.73 14.47 -16.58
C GLY A 616 4.27 14.59 -18.00
N SER A 617 4.75 15.76 -18.41
CA SER A 617 5.45 15.93 -19.69
C SER A 617 6.82 15.22 -19.67
N PRO A 618 7.37 14.91 -20.86
CA PRO A 618 8.73 14.37 -20.97
C PRO A 618 9.75 15.28 -20.30
N SER A 619 10.46 14.75 -19.32
CA SER A 619 11.53 15.43 -18.61
C SER A 619 12.84 15.32 -19.38
N ALA A 620 13.68 16.36 -19.28
CA ALA A 620 15.07 16.30 -19.72
C ALA A 620 16.00 15.71 -18.63
N ARG A 621 15.46 15.37 -17.45
CA ARG A 621 16.19 14.72 -16.36
C ARG A 621 16.04 13.20 -16.49
N LEU A 622 17.17 12.52 -16.39
CA LEU A 622 17.33 11.08 -16.49
C LEU A 622 17.96 10.61 -15.18
N ALA A 623 17.51 9.47 -14.64
CA ALA A 623 18.03 8.85 -13.43
C ALA A 623 18.12 7.33 -13.61
N ASN A 624 18.94 6.65 -12.81
CA ASN A 624 18.98 5.19 -12.79
C ASN A 624 19.27 4.64 -11.38
N ALA A 625 18.68 3.49 -11.06
CA ALA A 625 18.73 2.88 -9.74
C ALA A 625 20.16 2.51 -9.31
N HIS A 626 21.01 1.99 -10.23
CA HIS A 626 22.39 1.61 -9.91
C HIS A 626 23.25 2.79 -9.44
N ASP A 627 23.11 3.97 -10.06
CA ASP A 627 23.80 5.20 -9.64
C ASP A 627 23.31 5.68 -8.27
N GLY A 628 22.01 5.54 -7.99
CA GLY A 628 21.42 5.76 -6.66
C GLY A 628 22.04 4.86 -5.58
N PHE A 629 22.06 3.54 -5.79
CA PHE A 629 22.74 2.61 -4.89
C PHE A 629 24.24 2.96 -4.75
N SER A 630 24.94 3.27 -5.84
CA SER A 630 26.39 3.55 -5.79
C SER A 630 26.70 4.78 -4.96
N ARG A 631 26.04 5.90 -5.23
CA ARG A 631 26.25 7.16 -4.51
C ARG A 631 25.87 7.03 -3.04
N PHE A 632 24.72 6.42 -2.76
CA PHE A 632 24.23 6.24 -1.39
C PHE A 632 25.17 5.37 -0.55
N PHE A 633 25.69 4.25 -1.06
CA PHE A 633 26.51 3.36 -0.23
C PHE A 633 28.01 3.70 -0.20
N VAL A 634 28.59 4.25 -1.27
CA VAL A 634 30.05 4.38 -1.39
C VAL A 634 30.55 5.75 -0.86
N ASN A 635 30.42 6.00 0.45
CA ASN A 635 30.73 7.30 1.10
C ASN A 635 32.11 7.89 0.70
N ASN A 636 32.20 9.22 0.64
CA ASN A 636 33.35 9.96 0.13
C ASN A 636 34.43 10.21 1.21
N GLN A 637 35.49 9.39 1.21
CA GLN A 637 36.68 9.59 2.06
C GLN A 637 37.44 10.93 1.85
N ASN A 638 37.09 11.73 0.84
CA ASN A 638 37.75 13.03 0.56
C ASN A 638 37.02 14.26 1.16
N ASN A 639 35.89 14.08 1.85
CA ASN A 639 35.30 15.15 2.68
C ASN A 639 35.80 15.02 4.13
N PRO A 640 35.93 16.14 4.87
CA PRO A 640 36.27 16.09 6.29
C PRO A 640 35.19 15.31 7.07
N PRO A 641 35.56 14.55 8.11
CA PRO A 641 34.60 13.75 8.87
C PRO A 641 33.54 14.66 9.49
N LEU A 642 32.26 14.29 9.30
CA LEU A 642 31.16 14.79 10.11
C LEU A 642 31.33 14.19 11.52
N THR A 643 31.97 14.94 12.42
CA THR A 643 32.28 14.49 13.79
C THR A 643 31.15 14.77 14.78
N ASP A 644 29.91 14.55 14.37
CA ASP A 644 28.73 14.79 15.22
C ASP A 644 28.18 13.47 15.78
N PRO A 645 28.33 13.22 17.10
CA PRO A 645 27.98 11.95 17.71
C PRO A 645 26.48 11.61 17.60
N ASP A 646 25.58 12.59 17.60
CA ASP A 646 24.13 12.30 17.64
C ASP A 646 23.57 11.88 16.27
N THR A 647 24.33 12.04 15.18
CA THR A 647 23.96 11.52 13.86
C THR A 647 24.47 10.11 13.54
N CYS A 648 25.52 9.59 14.22
CA CYS A 648 26.14 8.27 13.93
C CYS A 648 27.30 7.82 14.87
N ALA A 649 27.27 8.10 16.18
CA ALA A 649 28.36 7.69 17.09
C ALA A 649 28.60 6.16 17.13
N ASP A 650 29.83 5.61 17.10
CA ASP A 650 31.19 6.15 16.84
C ASP A 650 32.08 4.92 16.49
N SER A 651 32.95 4.88 15.47
CA SER A 651 33.31 5.85 14.42
C SER A 651 34.00 5.15 13.23
N THR A 652 34.44 5.92 12.22
CA THR A 652 35.29 5.52 11.08
C THR A 652 34.67 4.70 9.94
N ALA A 653 33.36 4.42 9.89
CA ALA A 653 32.74 3.67 8.77
C ALA A 653 31.50 4.25 8.07
N GLY A 654 30.56 4.95 8.74
CA GLY A 654 29.40 5.59 8.09
C GLY A 654 28.03 5.27 8.70
N CYS A 655 26.96 5.53 7.93
CA CYS A 655 25.53 5.44 8.27
C CYS A 655 24.64 4.74 7.20
N HIS A 656 25.22 3.96 6.30
CA HIS A 656 24.66 3.38 5.08
C HIS A 656 24.33 1.87 5.23
N ALA A 657 23.30 1.54 6.00
CA ALA A 657 22.59 0.26 5.85
C ALA A 657 21.33 0.47 4.99
N LEU A 658 20.96 -0.50 4.13
CA LEU A 658 19.60 -0.49 3.55
C LEU A 658 18.58 -0.64 4.69
N PRO A 659 17.49 0.15 4.73
CA PRO A 659 16.37 -0.02 5.66
C PRO A 659 15.73 -1.42 5.63
N LEU A 660 15.88 -2.17 4.53
CA LEU A 660 15.54 -3.60 4.43
C LEU A 660 16.40 -4.53 5.33
N GLY A 661 17.44 -4.00 5.99
CA GLY A 661 18.42 -4.73 6.80
C GLY A 661 18.59 -4.21 8.22
N THR A 662 17.67 -3.38 8.73
CA THR A 662 17.70 -2.85 10.11
C THR A 662 17.26 -3.90 11.14
N VAL A 663 18.11 -4.91 11.36
CA VAL A 663 18.08 -5.73 12.58
C VAL A 663 19.25 -5.33 13.47
N THR A 664 19.14 -4.18 14.12
CA THR A 664 20.08 -3.82 15.20
C THR A 664 19.64 -4.52 16.48
N ASN A 665 20.10 -5.76 16.68
CA ASN A 665 20.06 -6.45 17.98
C ASN A 665 21.06 -5.80 18.96
N SER A 666 20.81 -4.52 19.24
CA SER A 666 21.64 -3.61 20.02
C SER A 666 20.78 -3.06 21.14
N SER A 667 21.09 -3.45 22.38
CA SER A 667 20.43 -2.94 23.58
C SER A 667 20.73 -1.45 23.88
N THR A 668 21.37 -0.75 22.94
CA THR A 668 21.76 0.66 23.04
C THR A 668 21.47 1.48 21.77
N LEU A 669 20.83 0.91 20.74
CA LEU A 669 20.46 1.58 19.49
C LEU A 669 19.16 0.95 18.95
N ASN A 670 18.00 1.53 19.26
CA ASN A 670 16.70 1.02 18.80
C ASN A 670 16.33 1.81 17.52
N GLY A 671 16.80 1.32 16.37
CA GLY A 671 16.97 2.09 15.14
C GLY A 671 15.72 2.37 14.31
N PHE A 672 15.96 2.64 13.03
CA PHE A 672 14.96 3.09 12.07
C PHE A 672 14.04 1.94 11.61
N GLU A 673 12.75 2.02 11.92
CA GLU A 673 11.78 0.97 11.59
C GLU A 673 10.91 1.31 10.39
N ALA A 674 11.42 1.03 9.20
CA ALA A 674 10.63 0.95 7.97
C ALA A 674 11.28 -0.12 7.08
N PRO A 675 10.65 -1.30 6.90
CA PRO A 675 11.33 -2.45 6.31
C PRO A 675 11.37 -2.39 4.79
N THR A 676 10.71 -1.40 4.19
CA THR A 676 10.70 -1.18 2.74
C THR A 676 10.90 0.29 2.46
N MET A 677 11.54 0.58 1.32
CA MET A 677 11.77 1.95 0.90
C MET A 677 10.47 2.68 0.53
N ARG A 678 9.41 1.93 0.16
CA ARG A 678 8.05 2.47 0.01
C ARG A 678 7.49 2.90 1.37
N GLY A 679 7.49 2.03 2.39
CA GLY A 679 7.06 2.43 3.74
C GLY A 679 7.87 3.58 4.35
N LEU A 680 9.14 3.73 3.97
CA LEU A 680 9.94 4.91 4.32
C LEU A 680 9.46 6.17 3.57
N THR A 681 9.06 6.07 2.31
CA THR A 681 8.42 7.15 1.55
C THR A 681 7.12 7.58 2.23
N ASP A 682 6.22 6.63 2.47
CA ASP A 682 4.89 6.88 3.04
C ASP A 682 5.04 7.57 4.41
N ARG A 683 5.97 7.09 5.26
CA ARG A 683 6.35 7.73 6.53
C ARG A 683 6.99 9.13 6.36
N VAL A 684 7.78 9.34 5.30
CA VAL A 684 8.46 10.61 5.03
C VAL A 684 7.50 11.68 4.50
N VAL A 685 6.43 11.29 3.80
CA VAL A 685 5.34 12.21 3.43
C VAL A 685 4.63 12.75 4.68
N GLN A 686 4.37 11.89 5.67
CA GLN A 686 3.84 12.28 6.98
C GLN A 686 4.80 13.19 7.79
N PHE A 687 6.11 13.06 7.57
CA PHE A 687 7.14 13.92 8.19
C PHE A 687 7.30 15.28 7.50
N SER A 688 6.42 15.65 6.57
CA SER A 688 6.40 16.99 5.98
C SER A 688 6.04 18.06 7.00
N LEU A 689 7.07 18.56 7.69
CA LEU A 689 7.15 19.91 8.19
C LEU A 689 6.58 20.83 7.11
N GLY A 690 5.65 21.73 7.48
CA GLY A 690 4.70 22.30 6.52
C GLY A 690 5.32 22.92 5.27
N PRO A 691 4.56 23.01 4.16
CA PRO A 691 5.05 23.39 2.82
C PRO A 691 5.91 24.66 2.79
N THR A 692 5.64 25.58 3.70
CA THR A 692 6.40 26.80 3.96
C THR A 692 7.88 26.52 4.26
N SER A 693 8.17 25.66 5.25
CA SER A 693 9.53 25.28 5.66
C SER A 693 10.31 24.56 4.54
N ALA A 694 9.64 23.69 3.79
CA ALA A 694 10.20 22.98 2.64
C ALA A 694 10.64 23.95 1.51
N VAL A 695 9.83 24.98 1.22
CA VAL A 695 10.12 25.97 0.18
C VAL A 695 11.32 26.85 0.55
N GLU A 696 11.47 27.24 1.82
CA GLU A 696 12.61 28.05 2.28
C GLU A 696 13.96 27.32 2.11
N ILE A 697 14.03 26.04 2.51
CA ILE A 697 15.21 25.18 2.31
C ILE A 697 15.61 25.15 0.83
N GLN A 698 14.63 24.97 -0.07
CA GLN A 698 14.87 24.86 -1.50
C GLN A 698 15.41 26.14 -2.13
N VAL A 699 14.84 27.27 -1.76
CA VAL A 699 15.26 28.58 -2.27
C VAL A 699 16.71 28.84 -1.87
N GLN A 700 17.06 28.55 -0.61
CA GLN A 700 18.43 28.77 -0.12
C GLN A 700 19.44 27.85 -0.82
N ALA A 701 19.19 26.55 -0.87
CA ALA A 701 20.13 25.58 -1.45
C ALA A 701 20.29 25.73 -2.97
N ASN A 702 19.26 26.14 -3.72
CA ASN A 702 19.41 26.46 -5.16
C ASN A 702 20.12 27.78 -5.44
N SER A 703 20.20 28.68 -4.45
CA SER A 703 20.86 29.99 -4.60
C SER A 703 22.37 29.96 -4.32
N GLN A 704 22.91 28.82 -3.86
CA GLN A 704 24.29 28.70 -3.37
C GLN A 704 24.97 27.45 -3.94
N THR A 705 26.26 27.53 -4.24
CA THR A 705 27.11 26.36 -4.57
C THR A 705 27.67 25.67 -3.33
N THR A 706 27.46 26.26 -2.16
CA THR A 706 27.97 25.78 -0.87
C THR A 706 27.05 26.30 0.22
N LEU A 707 26.29 25.40 0.84
CA LEU A 707 25.35 25.77 1.89
C LEU A 707 26.14 25.98 3.18
N THR A 708 26.09 27.21 3.70
CA THR A 708 26.74 27.56 4.96
C THR A 708 25.68 27.72 6.04
N ILE A 709 25.54 26.72 6.91
CA ILE A 709 24.62 26.76 8.05
C ILE A 709 25.46 27.01 9.32
N PRO A 710 25.12 28.00 10.16
CA PRO A 710 25.85 28.26 11.40
C PRO A 710 25.92 27.01 12.29
N GLY A 711 27.13 26.57 12.65
CA GLY A 711 27.36 25.36 13.43
C GLY A 711 27.80 24.14 12.61
N LEU A 712 27.56 24.12 11.30
CA LEU A 712 28.02 23.07 10.38
C LEU A 712 29.19 23.54 9.51
N PRO A 713 30.06 22.61 9.04
CA PRO A 713 30.99 22.92 7.96
C PRO A 713 30.25 23.42 6.71
N ALA A 714 30.89 24.25 5.90
CA ALA A 714 30.31 24.70 4.63
C ALA A 714 30.27 23.51 3.65
N LEU A 715 29.07 23.00 3.34
CA LEU A 715 28.88 21.79 2.55
C LEU A 715 28.71 22.14 1.07
N PRO A 716 29.45 21.51 0.13
CA PRO A 716 29.26 21.72 -1.29
C PRO A 716 27.89 21.16 -1.69
N VAL A 717 27.00 22.03 -2.18
CA VAL A 717 25.70 21.64 -2.72
C VAL A 717 25.66 22.01 -4.19
N GLY A 718 25.29 21.04 -5.02
CA GLY A 718 24.87 21.35 -6.39
C GLY A 718 23.49 22.01 -6.39
N PRO A 719 23.11 22.73 -7.47
CA PRO A 719 21.71 23.12 -7.65
C PRO A 719 20.86 21.85 -7.59
N ILE A 720 19.88 21.84 -6.69
CA ILE A 720 19.02 20.69 -6.47
C ILE A 720 18.15 20.55 -7.72
N ALA A 721 18.29 19.43 -8.43
CA ALA A 721 17.58 19.15 -9.69
C ALA A 721 16.05 18.95 -9.53
N LEU A 722 15.50 19.33 -8.38
CA LEU A 722 14.14 19.10 -7.91
C LEU A 722 13.46 20.46 -7.70
N GLU A 723 12.16 20.55 -7.96
CA GLU A 723 11.40 21.78 -7.76
C GLU A 723 10.48 21.57 -6.56
N LEU A 724 10.92 21.97 -5.36
CA LEU A 724 10.06 21.93 -4.17
C LEU A 724 9.00 23.01 -4.30
N ARG A 725 7.87 22.59 -4.86
CA ARG A 725 6.65 23.38 -4.94
C ARG A 725 5.48 22.46 -4.67
N TYR A 726 4.74 22.75 -3.59
CA TYR A 726 3.30 22.64 -3.73
C TYR A 726 2.91 23.50 -4.94
N SER A 727 2.48 22.84 -5.99
CA SER A 727 2.13 23.50 -7.23
C SER A 727 0.63 23.76 -7.22
N PRO A 728 0.17 25.02 -7.34
CA PRO A 728 -1.25 25.30 -7.51
C PRO A 728 -1.86 24.54 -8.70
N THR A 729 -1.07 24.18 -9.72
CA THR A 729 -1.53 23.41 -10.89
C THR A 729 -1.24 21.91 -10.85
N GLN A 730 -0.41 21.40 -9.93
CA GLN A 730 0.04 20.00 -9.93
C GLN A 730 -0.04 19.28 -8.56
N GLY A 731 -0.33 19.99 -7.46
CA GLY A 731 -0.41 19.42 -6.11
C GLY A 731 0.94 19.23 -5.45
N TYR A 732 0.99 18.36 -4.44
CA TYR A 732 2.23 17.71 -4.00
C TYR A 732 2.55 16.54 -4.92
N ARG A 733 3.82 16.14 -4.93
CA ARG A 733 4.29 14.91 -5.58
C ARG A 733 5.22 14.18 -4.65
N GLU A 734 5.08 12.87 -4.61
CA GLU A 734 5.87 11.93 -3.82
C GLU A 734 7.39 12.20 -3.90
N ILE A 735 7.97 12.22 -5.11
CA ILE A 735 9.38 12.60 -5.35
C ILE A 735 9.75 14.01 -4.86
N THR A 736 8.78 14.92 -4.80
CA THR A 736 8.95 16.29 -4.29
C THR A 736 8.98 16.28 -2.77
N THR A 737 8.04 15.60 -2.11
CA THR A 737 7.97 15.49 -0.66
C THR A 737 9.14 14.70 -0.10
N PHE A 738 9.46 13.54 -0.69
CA PHE A 738 10.68 12.77 -0.44
C PHE A 738 11.93 13.63 -0.66
N GLY A 739 11.92 14.41 -1.74
CA GLY A 739 12.96 15.38 -2.08
C GLY A 739 13.33 16.29 -0.91
N VAL A 740 12.35 16.89 -0.21
CA VAL A 740 12.55 17.78 0.95
C VAL A 740 13.36 17.09 2.05
N THR A 741 12.88 15.94 2.50
CA THR A 741 13.48 15.21 3.63
C THR A 741 14.85 14.67 3.25
N PHE A 742 15.04 14.27 1.99
CA PHE A 742 16.36 13.96 1.46
C PHE A 742 17.25 15.16 1.13
N LEU A 743 16.82 16.41 1.33
CA LEU A 743 17.78 17.54 1.38
C LEU A 743 18.55 17.57 2.68
N LEU A 744 17.87 17.32 3.80
CA LEU A 744 18.52 17.13 5.10
C LEU A 744 19.54 15.99 5.02
N PHE A 745 19.14 14.87 4.40
CA PHE A 745 20.03 13.73 4.22
C PHE A 745 21.08 13.90 3.11
N ASN A 746 20.86 14.68 2.05
CA ASN A 746 21.89 14.95 1.03
C ASN A 746 23.07 15.75 1.62
N LEU A 747 22.82 16.61 2.62
CA LEU A 747 23.90 17.24 3.39
C LEU A 747 24.77 16.22 4.15
N VAL A 748 24.22 15.05 4.49
CA VAL A 748 24.89 13.96 5.22
C VAL A 748 25.53 12.94 4.25
N TYR A 749 24.83 12.55 3.19
CA TYR A 749 25.18 11.45 2.28
C TYR A 749 25.76 11.91 0.93
N GLY A 750 25.71 13.20 0.60
CA GLY A 750 26.26 13.77 -0.65
C GLY A 750 25.65 13.23 -1.95
N THR A 751 24.41 12.71 -1.90
CA THR A 751 23.75 12.00 -3.01
C THR A 751 22.46 12.73 -3.45
N PRO A 752 22.23 12.96 -4.75
CA PRO A 752 21.02 13.62 -5.23
C PRO A 752 19.72 12.84 -4.92
N PRO A 753 18.64 13.51 -4.48
CA PRO A 753 17.40 12.82 -4.10
C PRO A 753 16.73 12.01 -5.22
N HIS A 754 16.93 12.35 -6.50
CA HIS A 754 16.30 11.63 -7.62
C HIS A 754 16.95 10.28 -7.92
N ASP A 755 18.25 10.13 -7.69
CA ASP A 755 18.94 8.84 -7.86
C ASP A 755 18.52 7.88 -6.74
N ILE A 756 18.42 8.39 -5.51
CA ILE A 756 17.87 7.66 -4.36
C ILE A 756 16.41 7.31 -4.62
N TRP A 757 15.61 8.22 -5.17
CA TRP A 757 14.21 7.95 -5.52
C TRP A 757 14.06 6.79 -6.52
N GLN A 758 14.86 6.79 -7.60
CA GLN A 758 14.82 5.71 -8.59
C GLN A 758 15.32 4.38 -8.01
N MET A 759 16.34 4.41 -7.16
CA MET A 759 16.81 3.26 -6.38
C MET A 759 15.68 2.67 -5.51
N ILE A 760 14.86 3.53 -4.90
CA ILE A 760 13.75 3.15 -4.01
C ILE A 760 12.61 2.50 -4.78
N GLU A 761 12.13 3.12 -5.86
CA GLU A 761 10.97 2.61 -6.59
C GLU A 761 11.25 1.29 -7.35
N GLU A 762 12.52 0.99 -7.64
CA GLU A 762 12.92 -0.26 -8.30
C GLU A 762 13.42 -1.37 -7.35
N ALA A 763 13.60 -1.10 -6.05
CA ALA A 763 14.06 -2.10 -5.07
C ALA A 763 12.98 -3.16 -4.78
N SER A 764 13.37 -4.43 -4.63
CA SER A 764 12.49 -5.55 -4.35
C SER A 764 11.93 -5.50 -2.93
N THR A 765 10.60 -5.54 -2.82
CA THR A 765 9.87 -5.77 -1.56
C THR A 765 9.82 -7.25 -1.16
N GLY A 766 10.50 -8.13 -1.89
CA GLY A 766 10.38 -9.60 -1.80
C GLY A 766 9.64 -10.23 -2.98
N TYR A 767 9.20 -9.39 -3.92
CA TYR A 767 8.33 -9.72 -5.03
C TYR A 767 8.96 -9.25 -6.35
N SER A 768 8.93 -10.14 -7.34
CA SER A 768 9.30 -9.86 -8.73
C SER A 768 8.35 -8.84 -9.36
N GLY A 769 8.89 -7.97 -10.23
CA GLY A 769 8.08 -7.03 -11.02
C GLY A 769 7.13 -7.69 -12.01
N ALA A 770 7.26 -9.01 -12.25
CA ALA A 770 6.34 -9.81 -13.05
C ALA A 770 5.11 -10.32 -12.27
N ILE A 771 5.08 -10.17 -10.95
CA ILE A 771 3.96 -10.64 -10.12
C ILE A 771 2.70 -9.86 -10.47
N ALA A 772 1.58 -10.58 -10.57
CA ALA A 772 0.25 -10.10 -10.91
C ALA A 772 0.09 -9.46 -12.32
N ARG A 773 1.19 -9.19 -13.03
CA ARG A 773 1.20 -8.64 -14.40
C ARG A 773 0.48 -9.56 -15.38
N GLN A 774 -0.22 -8.96 -16.33
CA GLN A 774 -1.10 -9.70 -17.25
C GLN A 774 -0.74 -9.45 -18.72
N VAL A 775 -1.17 -10.36 -19.60
CA VAL A 775 -1.25 -10.10 -21.04
C VAL A 775 -2.46 -10.83 -21.62
N ALA A 776 -3.40 -10.05 -22.16
CA ALA A 776 -4.55 -10.55 -22.89
C ALA A 776 -4.14 -10.96 -24.31
N LEU A 777 -4.52 -12.17 -24.71
CA LEU A 777 -4.30 -12.74 -26.03
C LEU A 777 -5.66 -12.89 -26.71
N ASN A 778 -5.98 -11.94 -27.57
CA ASN A 778 -7.21 -11.88 -28.36
C ASN A 778 -6.92 -11.28 -29.75
N LEU A 779 -7.94 -11.17 -30.60
CA LEU A 779 -7.80 -10.64 -31.96
C LEU A 779 -7.22 -9.21 -32.00
N ARG A 780 -7.54 -8.36 -31.01
CA ARG A 780 -7.08 -6.97 -30.90
C ARG A 780 -5.59 -6.92 -30.54
N THR A 781 -5.20 -7.62 -29.48
CA THR A 781 -3.83 -7.57 -28.94
C THR A 781 -2.83 -8.32 -29.81
N THR A 782 -3.24 -9.39 -30.47
CA THR A 782 -2.37 -10.20 -31.36
C THR A 782 -2.36 -9.74 -32.83
N SER A 783 -2.80 -8.50 -33.09
CA SER A 783 -2.85 -7.91 -34.44
C SER A 783 -2.37 -6.46 -34.45
N GLY A 784 -1.96 -5.98 -35.63
CA GLY A 784 -1.69 -4.56 -35.86
C GLY A 784 -0.58 -4.01 -34.96
N ALA A 785 -0.80 -2.83 -34.37
CA ALA A 785 0.19 -2.13 -33.54
C ALA A 785 0.40 -2.78 -32.16
N ALA A 786 -0.63 -3.43 -31.60
CA ALA A 786 -0.58 -4.01 -30.25
C ALA A 786 0.24 -5.32 -30.17
N LEU A 787 0.53 -5.96 -31.31
CA LEU A 787 1.25 -7.23 -31.34
C LEU A 787 2.66 -7.12 -30.74
N ALA A 788 3.40 -6.05 -31.05
CA ALA A 788 4.78 -5.88 -30.58
C ALA A 788 4.84 -5.76 -29.04
N GLU A 789 3.94 -4.97 -28.44
CA GLU A 789 3.80 -4.85 -26.99
C GLU A 789 3.39 -6.18 -26.34
N THR A 790 2.42 -6.88 -26.96
CA THR A 790 1.96 -8.21 -26.53
C THR A 790 3.08 -9.26 -26.54
N GLU A 791 3.92 -9.27 -27.58
CA GLU A 791 5.08 -10.18 -27.68
C GLU A 791 6.17 -9.85 -26.65
N THR A 792 6.44 -8.57 -26.40
CA THR A 792 7.41 -8.12 -25.39
C THR A 792 6.95 -8.48 -23.98
N LEU A 793 5.69 -8.19 -23.64
CA LEU A 793 5.05 -8.56 -22.37
C LEU A 793 5.11 -10.07 -22.11
N LEU A 794 4.66 -10.86 -23.09
CA LEU A 794 4.64 -12.31 -22.97
C LEU A 794 6.06 -12.90 -22.84
N ALA A 795 7.05 -12.30 -23.52
CA ALA A 795 8.46 -12.70 -23.38
C ALA A 795 9.03 -12.44 -21.98
N ALA A 796 8.72 -11.28 -21.38
CA ALA A 796 9.18 -10.94 -20.04
C ALA A 796 8.56 -11.85 -18.97
N LEU A 797 7.26 -12.15 -19.10
CA LEU A 797 6.56 -13.09 -18.22
C LEU A 797 7.10 -14.53 -18.34
N GLU A 798 7.37 -15.02 -19.55
CA GLU A 798 8.02 -16.32 -19.78
C GLU A 798 9.41 -16.39 -19.15
N LEU A 799 10.17 -15.29 -19.22
CA LEU A 799 11.50 -15.18 -18.62
C LEU A 799 11.43 -15.24 -17.09
N ALA A 800 10.49 -14.54 -16.45
CA ALA A 800 10.30 -14.56 -15.01
C ALA A 800 9.90 -15.95 -14.46
N ASP A 801 9.01 -16.69 -15.14
CA ASP A 801 8.70 -18.08 -14.77
C ASP A 801 9.86 -19.05 -15.04
N GLY A 802 10.59 -18.83 -16.14
CA GLY A 802 11.84 -19.53 -16.42
C GLY A 802 12.87 -19.38 -15.30
N ARG A 803 13.01 -18.18 -14.72
CA ARG A 803 13.87 -17.88 -13.56
C ARG A 803 13.33 -18.42 -12.22
N GLY A 804 12.07 -18.84 -12.16
CA GLY A 804 11.45 -19.32 -10.92
C GLY A 804 10.75 -18.23 -10.09
N LEU A 805 10.55 -17.02 -10.63
CA LEU A 805 10.03 -15.87 -9.88
C LEU A 805 8.50 -15.81 -9.81
N VAL A 806 7.81 -16.23 -10.88
CA VAL A 806 6.34 -16.28 -10.99
C VAL A 806 5.87 -17.58 -11.64
N ASN A 807 4.60 -17.94 -11.51
CA ASN A 807 3.94 -19.05 -12.23
C ASN A 807 3.08 -18.46 -13.36
N LEU A 808 3.54 -18.53 -14.62
CA LEU A 808 2.83 -17.93 -15.74
C LEU A 808 1.67 -18.84 -16.18
N ARG A 809 0.45 -18.43 -15.84
CA ARG A 809 -0.79 -19.18 -16.07
C ARG A 809 -1.82 -18.30 -16.76
N GLY A 810 -2.52 -18.85 -17.75
CA GLY A 810 -3.64 -18.17 -18.39
C GLY A 810 -4.94 -18.96 -18.33
N THR A 811 -6.04 -18.22 -18.22
CA THR A 811 -7.41 -18.73 -18.22
C THR A 811 -8.21 -18.05 -19.33
N GLY A 812 -9.22 -18.75 -19.86
CA GLY A 812 -10.05 -18.23 -20.96
C GLY A 812 -10.77 -19.33 -21.72
N VAL A 813 -10.84 -19.20 -23.05
CA VAL A 813 -11.51 -20.15 -23.94
C VAL A 813 -10.66 -20.47 -25.19
N ARG A 814 -10.76 -21.71 -25.68
CA ARG A 814 -10.17 -22.18 -26.93
C ARG A 814 -11.18 -23.04 -27.68
N ASN A 815 -11.49 -22.66 -28.92
CA ASN A 815 -12.59 -23.23 -29.72
C ASN A 815 -13.93 -23.27 -28.96
N ALA A 816 -14.27 -22.15 -28.30
CA ALA A 816 -15.45 -21.98 -27.42
C ALA A 816 -15.53 -22.93 -26.20
N ALA A 817 -14.50 -23.72 -25.90
CA ALA A 817 -14.39 -24.50 -24.67
C ALA A 817 -13.51 -23.77 -23.64
N PRO A 818 -13.85 -23.76 -22.34
CA PRO A 818 -12.97 -23.23 -21.30
C PRO A 818 -11.62 -23.93 -21.29
N ILE A 819 -10.53 -23.17 -21.11
CA ILE A 819 -9.18 -23.72 -21.02
C ILE A 819 -8.33 -22.95 -20.01
N THR A 820 -7.43 -23.70 -19.37
CA THR A 820 -6.30 -23.18 -18.58
C THR A 820 -5.01 -23.69 -19.21
N LEU A 821 -4.04 -22.80 -19.41
CA LEU A 821 -2.68 -23.15 -19.84
C LEU A 821 -1.68 -22.59 -18.83
N SER A 822 -0.60 -23.31 -18.57
CA SER A 822 0.59 -22.74 -17.90
C SER A 822 1.80 -22.87 -18.82
N TYR A 823 2.68 -21.90 -18.75
CA TYR A 823 4.03 -22.02 -19.30
C TYR A 823 4.81 -23.11 -18.53
N ARG A 824 5.82 -23.70 -19.17
CA ARG A 824 6.56 -24.85 -18.63
C ARG A 824 8.06 -24.69 -18.90
N PRO A 825 8.95 -25.31 -18.09
CA PRO A 825 10.41 -25.19 -18.26
C PRO A 825 10.96 -25.66 -19.61
N ASP A 826 10.18 -26.38 -20.43
CA ASP A 826 10.54 -26.77 -21.79
C ASP A 826 10.13 -25.76 -22.87
N GLY A 827 9.70 -24.55 -22.48
CA GLY A 827 9.37 -23.44 -23.39
C GLY A 827 7.97 -23.52 -24.00
N MET A 828 7.09 -24.37 -23.46
CA MET A 828 5.79 -24.70 -24.05
C MET A 828 4.63 -24.43 -23.09
N TYR A 829 3.52 -23.94 -23.62
CA TYR A 829 2.24 -23.78 -22.92
C TYR A 829 1.49 -25.10 -22.89
N LYS A 830 1.08 -25.57 -21.70
CA LYS A 830 0.37 -26.84 -21.54
C LYS A 830 -0.80 -26.75 -20.56
N ASN A 831 -1.91 -27.40 -20.91
CA ASN A 831 -2.98 -27.68 -19.95
C ASN A 831 -2.57 -28.81 -18.97
N ASP A 832 -3.37 -29.03 -17.93
CA ASP A 832 -3.03 -29.97 -16.85
C ASP A 832 -2.84 -31.41 -17.32
N GLY A 833 -3.71 -31.88 -18.22
CA GLY A 833 -3.59 -33.21 -18.84
C GLY A 833 -2.50 -33.33 -19.91
N GLN A 834 -1.78 -32.25 -20.21
CA GLN A 834 -0.79 -32.13 -21.31
C GLN A 834 -1.32 -32.57 -22.69
N THR A 835 -2.64 -32.56 -22.88
CA THR A 835 -3.31 -32.87 -24.15
C THR A 835 -3.32 -31.70 -25.12
N VAL A 836 -3.11 -30.48 -24.62
CA VAL A 836 -2.85 -29.27 -25.39
C VAL A 836 -1.43 -28.84 -25.08
N VAL A 837 -0.60 -28.71 -26.13
CA VAL A 837 0.79 -28.26 -26.06
C VAL A 837 1.00 -27.25 -27.19
N LEU A 838 1.31 -26.00 -26.83
CA LEU A 838 1.46 -24.89 -27.78
C LEU A 838 2.79 -24.17 -27.53
N SER A 839 3.49 -23.81 -28.61
CA SER A 839 4.56 -22.81 -28.57
C SER A 839 3.96 -21.40 -28.55
N ARG A 840 4.76 -20.38 -28.17
CA ARG A 840 4.33 -18.97 -28.22
C ARG A 840 3.76 -18.59 -29.60
N ALA A 841 4.44 -18.97 -30.69
CA ALA A 841 4.00 -18.69 -32.06
C ALA A 841 2.64 -19.32 -32.41
N GLN A 842 2.36 -20.53 -31.92
CA GLN A 842 1.06 -21.17 -32.11
C GLN A 842 -0.03 -20.50 -31.26
N LEU A 843 0.29 -20.13 -30.02
CA LEU A 843 -0.63 -19.44 -29.12
C LEU A 843 -1.08 -18.10 -29.69
N LEU A 844 -0.14 -17.29 -30.19
CA LEU A 844 -0.40 -16.02 -30.85
C LEU A 844 -1.19 -16.22 -32.16
N ALA A 845 -0.84 -17.21 -32.98
CA ALA A 845 -1.57 -17.50 -34.23
C ALA A 845 -3.02 -17.95 -33.99
N GLU A 846 -3.31 -18.71 -32.93
CA GLU A 846 -4.68 -19.08 -32.56
C GLU A 846 -5.50 -17.88 -32.05
N ALA A 847 -4.88 -17.00 -31.27
CA ALA A 847 -5.52 -15.76 -30.81
C ALA A 847 -5.79 -14.80 -31.98
N GLN A 848 -4.84 -14.67 -32.92
CA GLN A 848 -4.98 -13.88 -34.14
C GLN A 848 -6.04 -14.45 -35.09
N ALA A 849 -6.25 -15.78 -35.07
CA ALA A 849 -7.35 -16.43 -35.78
C ALA A 849 -8.72 -16.31 -35.07
N GLY A 850 -8.76 -15.72 -33.86
CA GLY A 850 -9.97 -15.64 -33.03
C GLY A 850 -10.44 -16.99 -32.48
N THR A 851 -9.62 -18.04 -32.53
CA THR A 851 -9.97 -19.37 -32.01
C THR A 851 -9.61 -19.53 -30.53
N THR A 852 -8.72 -18.69 -30.01
CA THR A 852 -8.29 -18.68 -28.61
C THR A 852 -8.43 -17.26 -28.03
N LEU A 853 -8.96 -17.17 -26.81
CA LEU A 853 -8.99 -15.97 -25.97
C LEU A 853 -8.43 -16.38 -24.61
N LEU A 854 -7.34 -15.76 -24.18
CA LEU A 854 -6.67 -16.07 -22.92
C LEU A 854 -6.17 -14.79 -22.24
N THR A 855 -6.30 -14.71 -20.92
CA THR A 855 -5.55 -13.72 -20.13
C THR A 855 -4.45 -14.46 -19.38
N MET A 856 -3.21 -14.29 -19.80
CA MET A 856 -2.04 -14.85 -19.12
C MET A 856 -1.66 -13.93 -17.95
N THR A 857 -1.36 -14.48 -16.77
CA THR A 857 -1.01 -13.75 -15.55
C THR A 857 0.23 -14.35 -14.91
N GLY A 858 1.17 -13.52 -14.46
CA GLY A 858 2.30 -13.92 -13.62
C GLY A 858 1.85 -14.15 -12.17
N ALA A 859 1.36 -15.34 -11.85
CA ALA A 859 0.81 -15.65 -10.53
C ALA A 859 1.91 -15.89 -9.48
N LEU A 860 1.60 -15.62 -8.20
CA LEU A 860 2.42 -16.07 -7.06
C LEU A 860 2.58 -17.60 -7.08
N ARG A 861 3.73 -18.08 -6.61
CA ARG A 861 4.00 -19.53 -6.45
C ARG A 861 3.38 -20.09 -5.18
N SER A 862 3.07 -21.38 -5.18
CA SER A 862 2.31 -22.01 -4.10
C SER A 862 3.03 -22.00 -2.74
N GLY A 863 4.37 -21.96 -2.72
CA GLY A 863 5.16 -21.84 -1.49
C GLY A 863 5.22 -20.42 -0.91
N GLN A 864 4.76 -19.39 -1.63
CA GLN A 864 4.66 -18.00 -1.18
C GLN A 864 3.36 -17.74 -0.38
N GLN A 865 2.92 -18.69 0.44
CA GLN A 865 1.73 -18.54 1.30
C GLN A 865 2.08 -18.01 2.70
N VAL A 866 1.08 -17.38 3.30
CA VAL A 866 1.08 -16.66 4.58
C VAL A 866 1.84 -17.39 5.72
N PRO A 867 2.55 -16.66 6.61
CA PRO A 867 3.24 -17.24 7.77
C PRO A 867 2.39 -18.21 8.60
N GLY A 868 3.07 -19.23 9.13
CA GLY A 868 2.45 -20.39 9.78
C GLY A 868 2.25 -21.60 8.86
N THR A 869 2.32 -21.43 7.53
CA THR A 869 2.20 -22.55 6.57
C THR A 869 3.16 -22.52 5.37
N GLY A 870 3.75 -21.37 5.02
CA GLY A 870 4.63 -21.21 3.85
C GLY A 870 6.12 -21.00 4.17
N VAL A 871 6.90 -20.77 3.12
CA VAL A 871 8.35 -20.46 3.19
C VAL A 871 8.51 -18.95 3.42
N PRO A 872 9.04 -18.50 4.57
CA PRO A 872 9.17 -17.08 4.87
C PRO A 872 10.15 -16.35 3.94
N GLN A 873 10.05 -15.01 3.93
CA GLN A 873 10.91 -14.15 3.12
C GLN A 873 12.37 -14.24 3.60
N PRO A 874 13.31 -14.72 2.76
CA PRO A 874 14.71 -14.70 3.13
C PRO A 874 15.18 -13.24 3.17
N LEU A 875 15.89 -12.85 4.23
CA LEU A 875 16.50 -11.54 4.34
C LEU A 875 18.02 -11.68 4.40
N LEU A 876 18.71 -10.82 3.66
CA LEU A 876 20.16 -10.68 3.67
C LEU A 876 20.53 -9.33 4.28
N ALA A 877 21.34 -9.39 5.34
CA ALA A 877 21.96 -8.24 5.97
C ALA A 877 23.49 -8.42 5.98
N VAL A 878 24.25 -7.36 6.17
CA VAL A 878 25.70 -7.48 6.33
C VAL A 878 26.03 -7.55 7.81
N GLY A 879 26.58 -8.67 8.27
CA GLY A 879 26.78 -8.92 9.71
C GLY A 879 27.72 -7.91 10.37
N THR A 880 27.25 -7.29 11.46
CA THR A 880 28.06 -6.50 12.38
C THR A 880 28.98 -7.41 13.18
N GLY A 881 30.29 -7.17 13.14
CA GLY A 881 31.22 -7.81 14.07
C GLY A 881 30.79 -7.49 15.51
N THR A 882 30.74 -8.50 16.38
CA THR A 882 30.22 -8.38 17.75
C THR A 882 30.88 -7.21 18.51
N GLY A 883 30.13 -6.13 18.74
CA GLY A 883 30.56 -4.97 19.51
C GLY A 883 31.28 -3.85 18.73
N VAL A 884 31.06 -3.72 17.42
CA VAL A 884 31.54 -2.55 16.64
C VAL A 884 30.36 -1.67 16.22
N THR A 885 30.35 -0.43 16.70
CA THR A 885 29.44 0.65 16.29
C THR A 885 29.94 1.27 14.98
N GLY A 886 29.23 1.01 13.88
CA GLY A 886 29.51 1.60 12.57
C GLY A 886 28.99 0.72 11.43
N ASP A 887 28.90 1.32 10.25
CA ASP A 887 28.48 0.63 9.03
C ASP A 887 29.21 -0.69 8.79
N PRO A 888 28.49 -1.74 8.36
CA PRO A 888 29.13 -2.83 7.66
C PRO A 888 29.62 -2.35 6.29
N PRO A 889 30.94 -2.42 5.98
CA PRO A 889 31.44 -2.00 4.68
C PRO A 889 30.84 -2.87 3.56
N LEU A 890 30.35 -2.19 2.52
CA LEU A 890 29.82 -2.80 1.30
C LEU A 890 30.81 -3.85 0.78
N ARG A 891 30.33 -5.07 0.53
CA ARG A 891 31.19 -6.24 0.31
C ARG A 891 31.98 -6.08 -0.99
N THR A 892 33.32 -6.00 -0.88
CA THR A 892 34.22 -5.85 -2.03
C THR A 892 34.82 -7.20 -2.47
N LEU A 893 34.68 -7.54 -3.75
CA LEU A 893 35.36 -8.66 -4.41
C LEU A 893 36.52 -8.14 -5.27
N THR A 894 37.67 -8.82 -5.26
CA THR A 894 38.83 -8.42 -6.07
C THR A 894 38.64 -8.83 -7.54
N ALA A 895 38.50 -7.87 -8.44
CA ALA A 895 38.37 -8.12 -9.88
C ALA A 895 39.59 -8.86 -10.47
N GLY A 896 39.35 -9.84 -11.36
CA GLY A 896 40.38 -10.49 -12.18
C GLY A 896 41.16 -11.64 -11.52
N GLY A 897 40.68 -12.17 -10.38
CA GLY A 897 41.17 -13.41 -9.78
C GLY A 897 40.57 -14.68 -10.39
N GLY A 898 40.87 -15.83 -9.78
CA GLY A 898 40.11 -17.07 -9.99
C GLY A 898 38.78 -17.05 -9.24
N ASP A 899 38.37 -18.20 -8.71
CA ASP A 899 37.19 -18.32 -7.85
C ASP A 899 37.32 -17.34 -6.65
N PRO A 900 36.36 -16.41 -6.45
CA PRO A 900 36.42 -15.45 -5.37
C PRO A 900 36.27 -16.13 -4.00
N ALA A 901 36.79 -15.51 -2.94
CA ALA A 901 36.53 -16.00 -1.59
C ALA A 901 35.03 -15.88 -1.26
N PRO A 902 34.41 -16.87 -0.58
CA PRO A 902 33.00 -16.80 -0.21
C PRO A 902 32.65 -15.54 0.59
N MET A 903 31.55 -14.90 0.22
CA MET A 903 31.06 -13.68 0.88
C MET A 903 30.17 -14.03 2.07
N THR A 904 30.56 -13.62 3.28
CA THR A 904 29.73 -13.83 4.48
C THR A 904 28.79 -12.65 4.73
N PHE A 905 27.50 -12.99 4.81
CA PHE A 905 26.37 -12.14 5.18
C PHE A 905 25.68 -12.69 6.43
N THR A 906 24.89 -11.86 7.08
CA THR A 906 23.87 -12.32 8.02
C THR A 906 22.61 -12.64 7.22
N GLY A 907 22.03 -13.81 7.48
CA GLY A 907 20.81 -14.25 6.83
C GLY A 907 19.75 -14.64 7.86
N THR A 908 18.52 -14.23 7.60
CA THR A 908 17.30 -14.68 8.29
C THR A 908 16.45 -15.43 7.28
N ASP A 909 15.87 -16.57 7.67
CA ASP A 909 14.97 -17.35 6.82
C ASP A 909 15.56 -17.80 5.45
N VAL A 910 16.89 -17.79 5.30
CA VAL A 910 17.59 -18.27 4.09
C VAL A 910 17.78 -19.79 4.14
N ARG A 911 17.43 -20.51 3.08
CA ARG A 911 17.71 -21.95 2.96
C ARG A 911 19.08 -22.23 2.34
N SER A 912 19.68 -23.38 2.68
CA SER A 912 20.96 -23.82 2.08
C SER A 912 20.85 -24.25 0.61
N ASP A 913 19.64 -24.52 0.12
CA ASP A 913 19.32 -24.83 -1.28
C ASP A 913 18.73 -23.64 -2.06
N ALA A 914 18.80 -22.42 -1.51
CA ALA A 914 18.32 -21.22 -2.18
C ALA A 914 19.17 -20.86 -3.42
N ILE A 915 18.49 -20.31 -4.43
CA ILE A 915 19.10 -19.91 -5.71
C ILE A 915 19.68 -18.51 -5.54
N VAL A 916 20.96 -18.33 -5.84
CA VAL A 916 21.61 -17.02 -5.82
C VAL A 916 21.28 -16.26 -7.11
N PHE A 917 20.89 -15.00 -6.96
CA PHE A 917 20.64 -14.05 -8.04
C PHE A 917 21.68 -12.93 -7.99
N LEU A 918 22.05 -12.41 -9.16
CA LEU A 918 22.88 -11.23 -9.35
C LEU A 918 22.22 -10.35 -10.43
N ASP A 919 21.98 -9.09 -10.12
CA ASP A 919 21.34 -8.10 -11.00
C ASP A 919 20.01 -8.61 -11.63
N GLY A 920 19.17 -9.24 -10.80
CA GLY A 920 17.88 -9.80 -11.22
C GLY A 920 17.93 -11.15 -11.96
N ALA A 921 19.12 -11.71 -12.23
CA ALA A 921 19.30 -12.97 -12.94
C ALA A 921 19.90 -14.09 -12.06
N PRO A 922 19.44 -15.35 -12.19
CA PRO A 922 19.98 -16.47 -11.42
C PRO A 922 21.40 -16.84 -11.86
N LEU A 923 22.31 -17.05 -10.91
CA LEU A 923 23.72 -17.31 -11.15
C LEU A 923 24.04 -18.81 -11.08
N ALA A 924 24.10 -19.46 -12.24
CA ALA A 924 24.34 -20.90 -12.35
C ALA A 924 25.71 -21.31 -11.79
N GLY A 925 25.72 -22.20 -10.80
CA GLY A 925 26.94 -22.72 -10.16
C GLY A 925 27.34 -21.99 -8.86
N ALA A 926 26.64 -20.90 -8.49
CA ALA A 926 26.78 -20.33 -7.16
C ALA A 926 26.20 -21.26 -6.09
N THR A 927 26.75 -21.21 -4.87
CA THR A 927 26.29 -22.05 -3.75
C THR A 927 26.17 -21.26 -2.45
N LEU A 928 25.41 -21.81 -1.51
CA LEU A 928 25.18 -21.23 -0.18
C LEU A 928 25.60 -22.23 0.90
N ALA A 929 26.25 -21.73 1.95
CA ALA A 929 26.58 -22.51 3.14
C ALA A 929 26.12 -21.79 4.41
N CYS A 930 25.27 -22.45 5.22
CA CYS A 930 24.99 -22.01 6.57
C CYS A 930 26.21 -22.30 7.47
N SER A 931 26.56 -21.36 8.35
CA SER A 931 27.58 -21.60 9.38
C SER A 931 27.11 -22.67 10.38
N ALA A 932 28.04 -23.48 10.90
CA ALA A 932 27.71 -24.71 11.60
C ALA A 932 26.95 -24.51 12.93
N GLY A 933 25.65 -24.82 12.94
CA GLY A 933 24.95 -25.23 14.15
C GLY A 933 23.54 -24.70 14.39
N VAL A 934 22.54 -25.16 13.63
CA VAL A 934 21.15 -25.35 14.10
C VAL A 934 20.55 -26.61 13.44
N ASN A 935 19.65 -27.30 14.14
CA ASN A 935 18.83 -28.37 13.57
C ASN A 935 17.60 -27.75 12.87
N GLY A 936 17.63 -27.59 11.54
CA GLY A 936 16.51 -27.01 10.80
C GLY A 936 16.74 -26.97 9.28
N GLU A 937 15.70 -26.59 8.54
CA GLU A 937 15.73 -26.41 7.08
C GLU A 937 16.27 -25.03 6.64
N PHE A 938 16.29 -24.07 7.56
CA PHE A 938 16.71 -22.69 7.35
C PHE A 938 18.01 -22.38 8.12
N CYS A 939 18.86 -21.52 7.54
CA CYS A 939 20.05 -20.96 8.17
C CYS A 939 19.66 -19.99 9.31
N THR A 940 19.37 -20.53 10.49
CA THR A 940 19.17 -19.77 11.73
C THR A 940 20.53 -19.46 12.39
N ASN A 941 20.62 -18.36 13.15
CA ASN A 941 21.85 -17.80 13.74
C ASN A 941 22.85 -17.12 12.78
N GLY A 942 22.36 -16.54 11.67
CA GLY A 942 22.88 -15.25 11.20
C GLY A 942 24.27 -15.21 10.54
N ASN A 943 24.78 -16.32 9.99
CA ASN A 943 25.92 -16.29 9.08
C ASN A 943 25.71 -17.25 7.88
N VAL A 944 25.42 -16.67 6.71
CA VAL A 944 25.31 -17.32 5.40
C VAL A 944 26.53 -16.94 4.57
N ALA A 945 27.25 -17.93 4.04
CA ALA A 945 28.32 -17.72 3.09
C ALA A 945 27.82 -17.98 1.66
N VAL A 946 27.98 -17.00 0.77
CA VAL A 946 27.67 -17.12 -0.66
C VAL A 946 28.98 -17.34 -1.44
N ASP A 947 29.04 -18.45 -2.16
CA ASP A 947 30.16 -18.79 -3.05
C ASP A 947 29.75 -18.52 -4.51
N LEU A 948 30.60 -17.84 -5.28
CA LEU A 948 30.32 -17.49 -6.68
C LEU A 948 31.24 -18.29 -7.61
N PRO A 949 30.73 -18.85 -8.72
CA PRO A 949 31.49 -19.72 -9.61
C PRO A 949 32.56 -18.99 -10.44
N SER A 950 32.56 -17.66 -10.40
CA SER A 950 33.54 -16.78 -11.04
C SER A 950 33.37 -15.37 -10.47
N THR A 951 34.44 -14.58 -10.48
CA THR A 951 34.35 -13.14 -10.15
C THR A 951 33.55 -12.40 -11.23
N PRO A 952 32.52 -11.59 -10.90
CA PRO A 952 31.78 -10.80 -11.89
C PRO A 952 32.64 -9.72 -12.59
N SER A 953 32.02 -8.96 -13.50
CA SER A 953 32.61 -7.72 -14.02
C SER A 953 32.96 -6.74 -12.90
N ALA A 954 33.90 -5.83 -13.12
CA ALA A 954 34.12 -4.73 -12.18
C ALA A 954 32.93 -3.76 -12.23
N GLY A 955 32.42 -3.34 -11.08
CA GLY A 955 31.19 -2.56 -10.96
C GLY A 955 30.44 -2.80 -9.65
N LEU A 956 29.37 -2.04 -9.44
CA LEU A 956 28.35 -2.33 -8.43
C LEU A 956 27.35 -3.36 -8.98
N HIS A 957 27.11 -4.40 -8.19
CA HIS A 957 26.18 -5.49 -8.46
C HIS A 957 25.24 -5.67 -7.27
N LEU A 958 24.01 -6.15 -7.51
CA LEU A 958 23.06 -6.46 -6.43
C LEU A 958 22.81 -7.96 -6.35
N LEU A 959 23.04 -8.51 -5.17
CA LEU A 959 22.87 -9.92 -4.85
C LEU A 959 21.51 -10.15 -4.18
N GLN A 960 20.81 -11.21 -4.56
CA GLN A 960 19.59 -11.68 -3.92
C GLN A 960 19.62 -13.20 -3.75
N VAL A 961 18.78 -13.76 -2.88
CA VAL A 961 18.55 -15.21 -2.78
C VAL A 961 17.06 -15.55 -2.87
N LEU A 962 16.74 -16.60 -3.61
CA LEU A 962 15.38 -17.13 -3.78
C LEU A 962 15.30 -18.50 -3.10
N ASN A 963 14.53 -18.59 -2.01
CA ASN A 963 14.21 -19.87 -1.41
C ASN A 963 13.37 -20.71 -2.41
N PRO A 964 13.61 -22.03 -2.58
CA PRO A 964 12.82 -22.85 -3.50
C PRO A 964 11.32 -22.78 -3.19
N THR A 965 10.51 -22.45 -4.19
CA THR A 965 9.04 -22.21 -4.12
C THR A 965 8.59 -21.02 -3.26
N GLY A 966 9.51 -20.36 -2.54
CA GLY A 966 9.25 -19.18 -1.71
C GLY A 966 9.52 -17.85 -2.42
N PRO A 967 9.45 -16.73 -1.70
CA PRO A 967 9.80 -15.38 -2.20
C PRO A 967 11.32 -15.16 -2.32
N ILE A 968 11.69 -14.08 -3.02
CA ILE A 968 13.08 -13.61 -3.17
C ILE A 968 13.45 -12.65 -2.02
N SER A 969 14.74 -12.50 -1.73
CA SER A 969 15.23 -11.54 -0.74
C SER A 969 15.19 -10.09 -1.21
N ASN A 970 15.42 -9.18 -0.26
CA ASN A 970 15.91 -7.84 -0.53
C ASN A 970 17.21 -7.87 -1.38
N GLU A 971 17.48 -6.80 -2.11
CA GLU A 971 18.79 -6.56 -2.71
C GLU A 971 19.87 -6.35 -1.66
N MET A 972 21.06 -6.88 -1.94
CA MET A 972 22.26 -6.71 -1.14
C MET A 972 23.40 -6.19 -2.04
N PRO A 973 23.88 -4.96 -1.88
CA PRO A 973 24.91 -4.38 -2.75
C PRO A 973 26.30 -5.01 -2.52
N VAL A 974 26.95 -5.35 -3.64
CA VAL A 974 28.29 -5.95 -3.73
C VAL A 974 29.11 -5.16 -4.75
N CYS A 975 30.33 -4.76 -4.40
CA CYS A 975 31.23 -4.04 -5.28
C CYS A 975 32.34 -4.97 -5.77
N VAL A 976 32.64 -4.93 -7.06
CA VAL A 976 33.68 -5.76 -7.67
C VAL A 976 34.77 -4.85 -8.24
N GLY A 977 36.00 -5.03 -7.75
CA GLY A 977 37.14 -4.15 -8.03
C GLY A 977 37.34 -3.09 -6.95
N THR A 978 37.65 -1.87 -7.38
CA THR A 978 37.83 -0.71 -6.50
C THR A 978 36.52 0.06 -6.31
N GLN A 979 36.38 0.80 -5.21
CA GLN A 979 35.23 1.70 -5.00
C GLN A 979 35.03 2.68 -6.18
N THR A 980 36.12 3.12 -6.83
CA THR A 980 36.11 3.99 -8.02
C THR A 980 35.63 3.30 -9.31
N GLN A 981 35.50 1.97 -9.32
CA GLN A 981 34.88 1.22 -10.42
C GLN A 981 33.42 0.88 -10.15
N CYS A 982 32.99 0.98 -8.89
CA CYS A 982 31.61 0.77 -8.45
C CYS A 982 30.82 2.09 -8.46
N ARG A 983 31.52 3.23 -8.48
CA ARG A 983 31.03 4.55 -8.92
C ARG A 983 31.27 4.74 -10.42
#